data_AF-A0A239R0W0-F1
#
_entry.id   AF-A0A239R0W0-F1
#
_cell.length_a   1.000
_cell.length_b   1.000
_cell.length_c   1.000
_cell.angle_alpha   90.00
_cell.angle_beta   90.00
_cell.angle_gamma   90.00
#
_symmetry.space_group_name_H-M   'P 1'
#
loop_
_entity.id
_entity.type
_entity.pdbx_description
1 polymer ?
#
loop_
_entity_poly.entity_id
_entity_poly.type
_entity_poly.pdbx_seq_one_letter_code
_entity_poly.pdbx_strand_id
1 'polypeptide(L)'
;MREIENINNIDNNIENNIENSIDNSIDNNIDVGQYEYQNAAVNNYQHKKLVDMNTTVPFKLYENMSKSLFALDQVFPDSSDDIIMMGGEFNQNMTLTSRKRSTTVYQPNINQLNDIVYLFTDPEIVKTMKDYHKRYDEHLDKLAEKYPPETHPLEARILKVAKNNSEIMKDPDVYELTSGFSEYTITYKTSVMDMPSPAFVIMENGKKKTVIDMPRYKRFMENHVFLDQLEDKQNFFINEYIPYAKKMKAGTLTSEDAERYNVAYANHMVKQKRYFEEIISYNPKNDPDIAENKVCRDNGQFVQNWTGPRFGKMVLETVNQNIRLMDNGWPAADITFLNQLQGMKKKVDAIASEKGKAYTEAEKKAAKDLKKKMKSAYESIMNEKVTSPEDRMSKLENIGESVKDYSKLITGYRVRKNNKKNLITIGEESLNWLYDEAKGRKVFRAEVGKNKDFDNHIKNSTYEETNRFDMQVQGFLREADKEAYTNSQLHSDIIEYDREEDNHDLYDEAFKKPDESDRELNIPLGNAVQVQIVRDKKAYNKIKNKYIELADFTDNKTDKYVENDNIGMEMKEFVKARISSRLRRAAKGQSNLALVNKTPLGHGIRAVTDAILLKFEDDHLRNNMKKWQSKFPVYRLSIEGEKQLQTFADYYDEKEKAGGVLNPEREQFYRQKIYDQTVSMIPMMNKVFASVENKKIHDQLQQDEVIMDDQFCIHPAAQRGAKTLYSSLNAYKTGLENGWSMDDIPYIAVFNMLIKEKDVQTTVGYTTELEGYENREPLQYGSDAEKEFFERMRALSNEIKEKPIKSAKDRDKFIDKMNSLVEEGINNHYHSTDSIARYYQQLKLRQFDRSLNIGMGREVPFYENPVLVGDDRRLAPIMSDLTAARTDKWWSKESTVHENLRKAAEGLQKFMKENPAPGADADKKTLMEYSTQYLAKLDAVQHFSKLYQEAREGASTEGGKDRLRGARDIYSFAEREKVELLERMKTKTKEFETINDLRKAAITEKMISAIQKLANMNAMPLTDGGKRKMADWAADIMTGRFALSKTSGSQAVNDMGTELMKSSIKNNSDFKKIIKSYLNDKTMTPAKLVEELTGDGILRHLKESASNFKKFEGKLKERQDKLKEFETKHLRNKAKLDEADNKKIAEKANKKAAGKHP
;
A
#
# COMPACT_ATOMS: atom_id res chain seq x y z
N MET A 1 -68.97 23.01 13.64
CA MET A 1 -69.37 22.49 14.96
C MET A 1 -69.74 21.01 14.90
N ARG A 2 -68.78 20.16 14.49
CA ARG A 2 -68.65 18.76 14.93
C ARG A 2 -67.37 18.75 15.77
N GLU A 3 -67.43 19.36 16.94
CA GLU A 3 -66.23 19.73 17.72
C GLU A 3 -66.34 19.46 19.22
N ILE A 4 -67.38 18.75 19.71
CA ILE A 4 -67.50 18.45 21.14
C ILE A 4 -67.99 17.00 21.39
N GLU A 5 -67.56 16.04 20.56
CA GLU A 5 -67.67 14.60 20.87
C GLU A 5 -66.32 13.84 20.77
N ASN A 6 -65.25 14.52 20.38
CA ASN A 6 -63.90 13.93 20.29
C ASN A 6 -63.03 14.12 21.55
N ILE A 7 -63.53 14.76 22.61
CA ILE A 7 -62.71 15.04 23.81
C ILE A 7 -62.84 13.93 24.87
N ASN A 8 -63.93 13.15 24.92
CA ASN A 8 -64.09 12.11 25.95
C ASN A 8 -63.66 10.69 25.52
N ASN A 9 -63.18 10.51 24.28
CA ASN A 9 -62.58 9.24 23.82
C ASN A 9 -61.04 9.27 23.76
N ILE A 10 -60.42 10.38 24.21
CA ILE A 10 -58.96 10.48 24.33
C ILE A 10 -58.51 10.05 25.73
N ASP A 11 -59.32 10.24 26.78
CA ASP A 11 -58.85 9.96 28.16
C ASP A 11 -58.87 8.47 28.55
N ASN A 12 -59.76 7.63 27.99
CA ASN A 12 -59.75 6.19 28.29
C ASN A 12 -58.81 5.35 27.40
N ASN A 13 -58.18 5.95 26.38
CA ASN A 13 -57.11 5.32 25.59
C ASN A 13 -55.71 5.78 26.00
N ILE A 14 -55.60 6.75 26.92
CA ILE A 14 -54.34 7.18 27.51
C ILE A 14 -54.02 6.38 28.79
N GLU A 15 -55.02 5.99 29.60
CA GLU A 15 -54.74 5.25 30.85
C GLU A 15 -54.51 3.74 30.69
N ASN A 16 -54.94 3.10 29.59
CA ASN A 16 -54.66 1.67 29.35
C ASN A 16 -53.54 1.37 28.33
N ASN A 17 -52.88 2.41 27.79
CA ASN A 17 -51.66 2.26 26.97
C ASN A 17 -50.39 2.80 27.65
N ILE A 18 -50.51 3.43 28.82
CA ILE A 18 -49.34 3.87 29.62
C ILE A 18 -48.81 2.74 30.51
N GLU A 19 -49.57 1.68 30.80
CA GLU A 19 -49.04 0.50 31.53
C GLU A 19 -48.39 -0.58 30.64
N ASN A 20 -48.26 -0.37 29.33
CA ASN A 20 -47.51 -1.27 28.43
C ASN A 20 -46.55 -0.57 27.46
N SER A 21 -46.19 0.70 27.72
CA SER A 21 -45.18 1.41 26.90
C SER A 21 -44.25 2.33 27.69
N ILE A 22 -44.09 2.07 29.00
CA ILE A 22 -42.96 2.61 29.75
C ILE A 22 -41.72 1.80 29.39
N ASP A 23 -41.00 2.33 28.41
CA ASP A 23 -39.59 2.66 28.56
C ASP A 23 -38.74 1.55 29.20
N ASN A 24 -38.56 0.45 28.45
CA ASN A 24 -37.21 -0.11 28.34
C ASN A 24 -36.35 0.91 27.59
N SER A 25 -36.18 2.09 28.19
CA SER A 25 -34.93 2.81 28.11
C SER A 25 -33.90 1.74 28.40
N ILE A 26 -33.17 1.41 27.34
CA ILE A 26 -31.96 0.61 27.46
C ILE A 26 -31.24 1.25 28.62
N ASP A 27 -31.18 0.50 29.71
CA ASP A 27 -30.34 0.75 30.85
C ASP A 27 -28.93 0.79 30.24
N ASN A 28 -28.55 1.97 29.74
CA ASN A 28 -27.24 2.33 29.21
C ASN A 28 -26.26 2.45 30.39
N ASN A 29 -26.48 1.68 31.46
CA ASN A 29 -25.40 0.92 32.05
C ASN A 29 -24.89 -0.08 31.01
N ILE A 30 -24.27 0.46 29.95
CA ILE A 30 -23.07 -0.13 29.37
C ILE A 30 -22.28 -0.57 30.58
N ASP A 31 -22.02 -1.87 30.68
CA ASP A 31 -21.18 -2.45 31.71
C ASP A 31 -19.80 -1.79 31.60
N VAL A 32 -19.65 -0.64 32.26
CA VAL A 32 -18.44 0.21 32.27
C VAL A 32 -17.25 -0.61 32.81
N GLY A 33 -17.53 -1.73 33.49
CA GLY A 33 -16.55 -2.68 34.01
C GLY A 33 -15.91 -3.61 32.98
N GLN A 34 -16.40 -3.73 31.73
CA GLN A 34 -15.81 -4.66 30.75
C GLN A 34 -14.64 -4.07 29.94
N TYR A 35 -14.63 -2.77 29.72
CA TYR A 35 -13.63 -2.07 28.87
C TYR A 35 -12.59 -1.27 29.68
N GLU A 36 -12.91 -0.98 30.94
CA GLU A 36 -12.16 -0.07 31.79
C GLU A 36 -11.70 -0.78 33.05
N TYR A 37 -10.41 -0.65 33.35
CA TYR A 37 -9.92 -1.10 34.65
C TYR A 37 -10.18 -0.01 35.69
N GLN A 38 -10.96 -0.34 36.71
CA GLN A 38 -11.21 0.53 37.86
C GLN A 38 -10.69 -0.10 39.14
N ASN A 39 -10.10 0.72 40.00
CA ASN A 39 -9.79 0.37 41.37
C ASN A 39 -9.85 1.62 42.27
N ALA A 40 -9.67 1.45 43.58
CA ALA A 40 -9.71 2.57 44.52
C ALA A 40 -8.62 3.64 44.26
N ALA A 41 -7.49 3.30 43.65
CA ALA A 41 -6.48 4.29 43.28
C ALA A 41 -6.94 5.13 42.08
N VAL A 42 -7.56 4.51 41.08
CA VAL A 42 -8.13 5.18 39.90
C VAL A 42 -9.31 6.06 40.27
N ASN A 43 -10.26 5.52 41.03
CA ASN A 43 -11.51 6.23 41.35
C ASN A 43 -11.29 7.46 42.27
N ASN A 44 -10.19 7.47 43.03
CA ASN A 44 -9.86 8.56 43.95
C ASN A 44 -8.73 9.46 43.42
N TYR A 45 -8.18 9.20 42.23
CA TYR A 45 -7.11 10.01 41.69
C TYR A 45 -7.65 11.37 41.24
N GLN A 46 -7.05 12.43 41.77
CA GLN A 46 -7.28 13.79 41.32
C GLN A 46 -5.97 14.35 40.78
N HIS A 47 -5.99 14.82 39.53
CA HIS A 47 -4.82 15.43 38.94
C HIS A 47 -4.39 16.66 39.76
N LYS A 48 -3.14 16.67 40.21
CA LYS A 48 -2.58 17.76 41.01
C LYS A 48 -1.86 18.74 40.10
N LYS A 49 -2.38 19.98 40.00
CA LYS A 49 -1.67 21.08 39.34
C LYS A 49 -0.41 21.43 40.14
N LEU A 50 0.75 21.37 39.51
CA LEU A 50 2.07 21.54 40.14
C LEU A 50 2.49 23.00 40.14
N VAL A 51 2.17 23.74 39.07
CA VAL A 51 2.53 25.15 38.90
C VAL A 51 1.33 25.92 38.37
N ASP A 52 0.95 27.00 39.06
CA ASP A 52 0.01 27.97 38.52
C ASP A 52 0.76 29.08 37.77
N MET A 53 0.73 29.01 36.44
CA MET A 53 1.38 29.96 35.53
C MET A 53 0.85 31.40 35.66
N ASN A 54 -0.31 31.60 36.31
CA ASN A 54 -0.82 32.95 36.55
C ASN A 54 -0.07 33.68 37.66
N THR A 55 0.38 32.94 38.67
CA THR A 55 0.98 33.45 39.90
C THR A 55 2.46 33.08 40.04
N THR A 56 2.95 32.17 39.20
CA THR A 56 4.31 31.61 39.26
C THR A 56 4.96 31.53 37.89
N VAL A 57 6.23 31.91 37.79
CA VAL A 57 7.04 31.77 36.56
C VAL A 57 8.01 30.59 36.69
N PRO A 58 7.91 29.56 35.82
CA PRO A 58 8.96 28.57 35.61
C PRO A 58 10.07 29.16 34.72
N PHE A 59 11.04 29.84 35.33
CA PHE A 59 12.02 30.68 34.61
C PHE A 59 12.82 29.92 33.53
N LYS A 60 13.02 28.61 33.74
CA LYS A 60 13.75 27.73 32.80
C LYS A 60 13.07 27.65 31.43
N LEU A 61 11.74 27.70 31.36
CA LEU A 61 11.01 27.64 30.10
C LEU A 61 11.23 28.92 29.26
N TYR A 62 11.22 30.09 29.91
CA TYR A 62 11.56 31.37 29.28
C TYR A 62 13.02 31.45 28.83
N GLU A 63 13.94 30.81 29.57
CA GLU A 63 15.34 30.69 29.16
C GLU A 63 15.48 29.91 27.85
N ASN A 64 14.70 28.83 27.69
CA ASN A 64 14.70 28.06 26.44
C ASN A 64 14.07 28.87 25.28
N MET A 65 13.05 29.71 25.54
CA MET A 65 12.50 30.65 24.54
C MET A 65 13.56 31.63 24.05
N SER A 66 14.25 32.29 24.99
CA SER A 66 15.29 33.26 24.68
C SER A 66 16.44 32.64 23.88
N LYS A 67 16.88 31.44 24.26
CA LYS A 67 17.92 30.71 23.52
C LYS A 67 17.48 30.29 22.12
N SER A 68 16.21 29.89 21.96
CA SER A 68 15.66 29.57 20.65
C SER A 68 15.70 30.78 19.72
N LEU A 69 15.50 31.99 20.24
CA LEU A 69 15.59 33.24 19.47
C LEU A 69 17.00 33.45 18.89
N PHE A 70 18.03 33.24 19.71
CA PHE A 70 19.42 33.38 19.26
C PHE A 70 19.81 32.39 18.17
N ALA A 71 19.17 31.22 18.12
CA ALA A 71 19.38 30.25 17.03
C ALA A 71 18.84 30.76 15.68
N LEU A 72 17.91 31.72 15.70
CA LEU A 72 17.31 32.31 14.49
C LEU A 72 18.14 33.46 13.91
N ASP A 73 19.01 34.08 14.71
CA ASP A 73 19.79 35.28 14.36
C ASP A 73 20.42 35.22 12.96
N GLN A 74 21.09 34.12 12.65
CA GLN A 74 21.81 33.97 11.38
C GLN A 74 20.90 33.67 10.19
N VAL A 75 19.68 33.17 10.44
CA VAL A 75 18.66 32.88 9.42
C VAL A 75 17.92 34.16 9.02
N PHE A 76 17.78 35.11 9.94
CA PHE A 76 17.12 36.40 9.73
C PHE A 76 18.08 37.58 9.97
N PRO A 77 19.11 37.75 9.11
CA PRO A 77 20.20 38.69 9.36
C PRO A 77 19.74 40.15 9.49
N ASP A 78 18.69 40.54 8.78
CA ASP A 78 18.12 41.89 8.85
C ASP A 78 17.43 42.22 10.18
N SER A 79 17.25 41.23 11.06
CA SER A 79 16.64 41.36 12.38
C SER A 79 17.61 40.98 13.50
N SER A 80 18.89 40.81 13.17
CA SER A 80 19.95 40.38 14.11
C SER A 80 20.07 41.33 15.31
N ASP A 81 20.09 42.64 15.08
CA ASP A 81 20.20 43.64 16.15
C ASP A 81 19.02 43.57 17.15
N ASP A 82 17.79 43.37 16.64
CA ASP A 82 16.60 43.21 17.46
C ASP A 82 16.63 41.90 18.28
N ILE A 83 17.10 40.80 17.66
CA ILE A 83 17.29 39.50 18.32
C ILE A 83 18.31 39.61 19.45
N ILE A 84 19.46 40.25 19.19
CA ILE A 84 20.51 40.49 20.17
C ILE A 84 20.00 41.35 21.33
N MET A 85 19.25 42.41 21.02
CA MET A 85 18.67 43.30 22.03
C MET A 85 17.70 42.56 22.97
N MET A 86 16.72 41.82 22.43
CA MET A 86 15.77 41.05 23.25
C MET A 86 16.47 39.97 24.07
N GLY A 87 17.49 39.32 23.51
CA GLY A 87 18.29 38.35 24.25
C GLY A 87 19.12 38.99 25.38
N GLY A 88 19.64 40.20 25.14
CA GLY A 88 20.29 41.02 26.16
C GLY A 88 19.34 41.39 27.31
N GLU A 89 18.11 41.77 26.98
CA GLU A 89 17.05 42.06 27.95
C GLU A 89 16.76 40.85 28.85
N PHE A 90 16.63 39.65 28.25
CA PHE A 90 16.43 38.42 29.03
C PHE A 90 17.60 38.13 29.98
N ASN A 91 18.84 38.35 29.55
CA ASN A 91 20.03 38.18 30.40
C ASN A 91 20.06 39.15 31.59
N GLN A 92 19.60 40.40 31.40
CA GLN A 92 19.42 41.36 32.49
C GLN A 92 18.37 40.85 33.49
N ASN A 93 17.24 40.36 32.99
CA ASN A 93 16.20 39.77 33.82
C ASN A 93 16.71 38.53 34.60
N MET A 94 17.50 37.65 33.97
CA MET A 94 18.14 36.51 34.63
C MET A 94 19.07 36.95 35.77
N THR A 95 19.83 38.02 35.57
CA THR A 95 20.72 38.56 36.60
C THR A 95 19.91 39.08 37.80
N LEU A 96 18.79 39.76 37.54
CA LEU A 96 17.88 40.28 38.57
C LEU A 96 17.21 39.14 39.36
N THR A 97 16.73 38.09 38.67
CA THR A 97 16.05 36.95 39.31
C THR A 97 17.01 36.04 40.09
N SER A 98 18.27 35.91 39.68
CA SER A 98 19.28 35.06 40.36
C SER A 98 19.54 35.44 41.83
N ARG A 99 19.25 36.69 42.22
CA ARG A 99 19.41 37.23 43.57
C ARG A 99 18.16 37.05 44.44
N LYS A 100 17.05 36.62 43.85
CA LYS A 100 15.76 36.47 44.52
C LYS A 100 15.58 35.03 45.00
N ARG A 101 14.79 34.91 46.06
CA ARG A 101 14.40 33.64 46.64
C ARG A 101 13.58 32.83 45.62
N SER A 102 13.86 31.53 45.49
CA SER A 102 13.16 30.63 44.55
C SER A 102 12.82 29.28 45.18
N THR A 103 11.77 28.66 44.64
CA THR A 103 11.44 27.25 44.88
C THR A 103 11.98 26.42 43.72
N THR A 104 12.60 25.29 44.02
CA THR A 104 13.04 24.36 42.98
C THR A 104 12.01 23.27 42.79
N VAL A 105 11.54 23.06 41.56
CA VAL A 105 10.80 21.87 41.16
C VAL A 105 11.57 21.08 40.10
N TYR A 106 11.16 19.84 39.90
CA TYR A 106 11.86 18.89 39.06
C TYR A 106 10.99 18.50 37.88
N GLN A 107 11.53 18.74 36.67
CA GLN A 107 10.92 18.34 35.42
C GLN A 107 11.62 17.07 34.90
N PRO A 108 10.86 16.02 34.51
CA PRO A 108 11.41 14.82 33.89
C PRO A 108 12.26 15.15 32.66
N ASN A 109 13.39 14.47 32.50
CA ASN A 109 14.21 14.57 31.30
C ASN A 109 14.63 13.18 30.82
N ILE A 110 14.69 13.00 29.49
CA ILE A 110 15.09 11.76 28.83
C ILE A 110 16.54 11.35 29.09
N ASN A 111 17.39 12.28 29.53
CA ASN A 111 18.77 12.00 29.93
C ASN A 111 18.88 11.31 31.31
N GLN A 112 17.76 10.79 31.82
CA GLN A 112 17.68 9.99 33.04
C GLN A 112 18.05 10.79 34.31
N LEU A 113 17.96 12.12 34.24
CA LEU A 113 18.08 13.07 35.35
C LEU A 113 16.87 14.00 35.34
N ASN A 114 16.59 14.64 36.47
CA ASN A 114 15.58 15.72 36.49
C ASN A 114 16.21 17.05 36.11
N ASP A 115 15.55 17.79 35.22
CA ASP A 115 15.87 19.20 35.01
C ASP A 115 15.39 20.02 36.23
N ILE A 116 16.25 20.92 36.68
CA ILE A 116 15.98 21.83 37.79
C ILE A 116 15.25 23.04 37.22
N VAL A 117 14.02 23.26 37.68
CA VAL A 117 13.21 24.42 37.31
C VAL A 117 13.05 25.32 38.53
N TYR A 118 13.43 26.58 38.36
CA TYR A 118 13.27 27.61 39.38
C TYR A 118 11.92 28.30 39.20
N LEU A 119 11.11 28.23 40.26
CA LEU A 119 9.81 28.90 40.35
C LEU A 119 9.97 30.22 41.10
N PHE A 120 9.45 31.28 40.48
CA PHE A 120 9.39 32.61 41.07
C PHE A 120 7.95 33.07 41.20
N THR A 121 7.56 33.48 42.41
CA THR A 121 6.21 33.97 42.74
C THR A 121 6.18 35.48 43.01
N ASP A 122 7.32 36.17 42.86
CA ASP A 122 7.41 37.62 43.00
C ASP A 122 6.58 38.29 41.87
N PRO A 123 5.53 39.06 42.17
CA PRO A 123 4.65 39.64 41.15
C PRO A 123 5.38 40.52 40.12
N GLU A 124 6.48 41.17 40.51
CA GLU A 124 7.31 41.97 39.60
C GLU A 124 7.97 41.07 38.56
N ILE A 125 8.56 39.95 38.99
CA ILE A 125 9.18 38.95 38.10
C ILE A 125 8.11 38.34 37.18
N VAL A 126 6.93 37.99 37.72
CA VAL A 126 5.83 37.43 36.94
C VAL A 126 5.42 38.39 35.82
N LYS A 127 5.26 39.67 36.14
CA LYS A 127 4.92 40.70 35.16
C LYS A 127 6.03 40.87 34.11
N THR A 128 7.29 41.01 34.53
CA THR A 128 8.43 41.19 33.61
C THR A 128 8.55 40.05 32.61
N MET A 129 8.32 38.80 33.03
CA MET A 129 8.38 37.65 32.13
C MET A 129 7.19 37.58 31.17
N LYS A 130 5.99 37.95 31.61
CA LYS A 130 4.82 38.08 30.72
C LYS A 130 5.02 39.19 29.68
N ASP A 131 5.57 40.33 30.09
CA ASP A 131 5.90 41.44 29.20
C ASP A 131 6.97 41.05 28.18
N TYR A 132 7.97 40.25 28.60
CA TYR A 132 8.99 39.69 27.70
C TYR A 132 8.38 38.75 26.65
N HIS A 133 7.49 37.83 27.07
CA HIS A 133 6.78 36.93 26.13
C HIS A 133 5.97 37.69 25.11
N LYS A 134 5.24 38.73 25.54
CA LYS A 134 4.47 39.57 24.62
C LYS A 134 5.36 40.22 23.56
N ARG A 135 6.51 40.80 23.96
CA ARG A 135 7.48 41.38 23.01
C ARG A 135 8.09 40.33 22.07
N TYR A 136 8.35 39.14 22.58
CA TYR A 136 8.83 38.01 21.79
C TYR A 136 7.84 37.65 20.68
N ASP A 137 6.54 37.54 21.00
CA ASP A 137 5.48 37.27 20.02
C ASP A 137 5.39 38.37 18.96
N GLU A 138 5.34 39.63 19.39
CA GLU A 138 5.30 40.79 18.48
C GLU A 138 6.48 40.80 17.51
N HIS A 139 7.66 40.34 17.95
CA HIS A 139 8.82 40.20 17.07
C HIS A 139 8.68 39.04 16.09
N LEU A 140 8.23 37.86 16.53
CA LEU A 140 8.01 36.73 15.63
C LEU A 140 6.92 37.02 14.59
N ASP A 141 5.90 37.81 14.92
CA ASP A 141 4.87 38.23 13.98
C ASP A 141 5.43 39.18 12.91
N LYS A 142 6.28 40.14 13.29
CA LYS A 142 6.99 40.99 12.32
C LYS A 142 7.89 40.19 11.37
N LEU A 143 8.57 39.16 11.89
CA LEU A 143 9.34 38.24 11.05
C LEU A 143 8.41 37.45 10.10
N ALA A 144 7.24 37.02 10.55
CA ALA A 144 6.32 36.24 9.73
C ALA A 144 5.75 37.05 8.57
N GLU A 145 5.44 38.33 8.81
CA GLU A 145 5.01 39.26 7.76
C GLU A 145 6.10 39.49 6.70
N LYS A 146 7.37 39.55 7.14
CA LYS A 146 8.51 39.80 6.25
C LYS A 146 8.95 38.55 5.47
N TYR A 147 8.74 37.35 6.03
CA TYR A 147 9.15 36.07 5.43
C TYR A 147 7.96 35.15 5.20
N PRO A 148 7.05 35.48 4.27
CA PRO A 148 5.85 34.68 4.03
C PRO A 148 6.19 33.34 3.35
N PRO A 149 5.38 32.28 3.57
CA PRO A 149 5.68 30.92 3.11
C PRO A 149 5.84 30.79 1.59
N GLU A 150 5.13 31.62 0.82
CA GLU A 150 5.09 31.55 -0.65
C GLU A 150 6.43 31.95 -1.29
N THR A 151 7.17 32.87 -0.65
CA THR A 151 8.46 33.38 -1.16
C THR A 151 9.65 32.91 -0.32
N HIS A 152 9.44 32.54 0.95
CA HIS A 152 10.48 32.11 1.88
C HIS A 152 10.11 30.80 2.62
N PRO A 153 9.93 29.67 1.91
CA PRO A 153 9.36 28.46 2.48
C PRO A 153 10.20 27.83 3.61
N LEU A 154 11.53 27.86 3.54
CA LEU A 154 12.38 27.31 4.62
C LEU A 154 12.37 28.20 5.85
N GLU A 155 12.55 29.51 5.64
CA GLU A 155 12.57 30.50 6.71
C GLU A 155 11.22 30.53 7.46
N ALA A 156 10.10 30.44 6.73
CA ALA A 156 8.76 30.32 7.29
C ALA A 156 8.58 29.05 8.13
N ARG A 157 9.12 27.90 7.69
CA ARG A 157 9.12 26.65 8.46
C ARG A 157 9.88 26.79 9.79
N ILE A 158 11.09 27.35 9.75
CA ILE A 158 11.91 27.60 10.95
C ILE A 158 11.19 28.56 11.91
N LEU A 159 10.60 29.64 11.38
CA LEU A 159 9.85 30.61 12.17
C LEU A 159 8.60 29.99 12.80
N LYS A 160 7.91 29.11 12.08
CA LYS A 160 6.74 28.37 12.59
C LYS A 160 7.12 27.55 13.83
N VAL A 161 8.29 26.92 13.86
CA VAL A 161 8.77 26.18 15.04
C VAL A 161 8.88 27.11 16.25
N ALA A 162 9.44 28.31 16.09
CA ALA A 162 9.56 29.30 17.16
C ALA A 162 8.18 29.83 17.61
N LYS A 163 7.29 30.17 16.67
CA LYS A 163 5.93 30.62 16.98
C LYS A 163 5.15 29.58 17.76
N ASN A 164 5.16 28.33 17.30
CA ASN A 164 4.50 27.22 17.98
C ASN A 164 5.02 27.02 19.42
N ASN A 165 6.33 27.15 19.65
CA ASN A 165 6.89 27.12 21.02
C ASN A 165 6.34 28.25 21.88
N SER A 166 6.21 29.45 21.30
CA SER A 166 5.64 30.60 22.00
C SER A 166 4.15 30.43 22.32
N GLU A 167 3.38 29.87 21.39
CA GLU A 167 1.95 29.58 21.61
C GLU A 167 1.74 28.54 22.71
N ILE A 168 2.54 27.46 22.72
CA ILE A 168 2.51 26.46 23.80
C ILE A 168 2.76 27.11 25.16
N MET A 169 3.66 28.08 25.25
CA MET A 169 3.98 28.80 26.49
C MET A 169 2.82 29.65 27.04
N LYS A 170 1.79 29.93 26.24
CA LYS A 170 0.57 30.62 26.69
C LYS A 170 -0.41 29.68 27.39
N ASP A 171 -0.23 28.36 27.25
CA ASP A 171 -1.10 27.39 27.91
C ASP A 171 -0.89 27.44 29.44
N PRO A 172 -1.96 27.60 30.24
CA PRO A 172 -1.85 27.69 31.70
C PRO A 172 -1.33 26.42 32.37
N ASP A 173 -1.27 25.29 31.64
CA ASP A 173 -0.76 23.99 32.09
C ASP A 173 0.55 23.61 31.36
N VAL A 174 1.25 24.56 30.74
CA VAL A 174 2.47 24.27 29.95
C VAL A 174 3.54 23.50 30.73
N TYR A 175 3.69 23.80 32.02
CA TYR A 175 4.66 23.09 32.85
C TYR A 175 4.30 21.60 32.96
N GLU A 176 3.05 21.28 33.25
CA GLU A 176 2.55 19.92 33.35
C GLU A 176 2.60 19.20 32.00
N LEU A 177 2.19 19.87 30.92
CA LEU A 177 2.23 19.31 29.56
C LEU A 177 3.66 18.95 29.14
N THR A 178 4.61 19.87 29.31
CA THR A 178 6.02 19.61 28.98
C THR A 178 6.70 18.63 29.94
N SER A 179 6.16 18.45 31.15
CA SER A 179 6.64 17.47 32.12
C SER A 179 6.17 16.05 31.81
N GLY A 180 4.95 15.88 31.31
CA GLY A 180 4.43 14.55 30.96
C GLY A 180 4.94 14.00 29.62
N PHE A 181 5.54 14.84 28.76
CA PHE A 181 6.23 14.41 27.52
C PHE A 181 7.66 14.99 27.44
N SER A 182 8.57 14.39 28.20
CA SER A 182 9.93 14.87 28.43
C SER A 182 10.81 14.98 27.16
N GLU A 183 10.47 14.21 26.13
CA GLU A 183 11.11 14.18 24.80
C GLU A 183 11.01 15.53 24.10
N TYR A 184 9.91 16.26 24.31
CA TYR A 184 9.72 17.59 23.73
C TYR A 184 10.60 18.63 24.41
N THR A 185 10.67 18.62 25.74
CA THR A 185 11.47 19.56 26.53
C THR A 185 12.96 19.52 26.18
N ILE A 186 13.52 18.32 25.97
CA ILE A 186 14.94 18.23 25.55
C ILE A 186 15.16 18.74 24.13
N THR A 187 14.19 18.52 23.24
CA THR A 187 14.26 18.93 21.83
C THR A 187 14.24 20.44 21.75
N TYR A 188 13.35 21.05 22.52
CA TYR A 188 13.28 22.49 22.68
C TYR A 188 14.59 23.09 23.23
N LYS A 189 15.23 22.40 24.17
CA LYS A 189 16.49 22.82 24.79
C LYS A 189 17.74 22.60 23.92
N THR A 190 17.79 21.53 23.12
CA THR A 190 19.06 21.04 22.53
C THR A 190 19.03 21.10 21.00
N SER A 191 17.99 20.55 20.37
CA SER A 191 17.92 20.46 18.91
C SER A 191 17.71 21.81 18.23
N VAL A 192 16.95 22.73 18.86
CA VAL A 192 16.72 24.08 18.32
C VAL A 192 18.00 24.92 18.41
N MET A 193 18.78 24.74 19.49
CA MET A 193 20.01 25.52 19.72
C MET A 193 21.18 25.10 18.83
N ASP A 194 21.28 23.80 18.54
CA ASP A 194 22.40 23.24 17.80
C ASP A 194 22.04 23.00 16.32
N MET A 195 20.94 23.59 15.83
CA MET A 195 20.52 23.46 14.42
C MET A 195 21.64 23.95 13.48
N PRO A 196 21.84 23.30 12.32
CA PRO A 196 22.83 23.75 11.35
C PRO A 196 22.66 25.23 10.99
N SER A 197 23.78 25.94 10.88
CA SER A 197 23.81 27.37 10.59
C SER A 197 23.76 27.62 9.07
N PRO A 198 23.22 28.76 8.58
CA PRO A 198 23.35 29.15 7.18
C PRO A 198 24.78 29.56 6.78
N ALA A 199 25.75 29.48 7.70
CA ALA A 199 27.13 29.85 7.45
C ALA A 199 28.01 28.64 7.08
N PHE A 200 28.74 28.77 5.97
CA PHE A 200 29.64 27.76 5.43
C PHE A 200 31.07 28.27 5.33
N VAL A 201 32.03 27.37 5.48
CA VAL A 201 33.46 27.68 5.38
C VAL A 201 33.85 27.62 3.91
N ILE A 202 34.29 28.75 3.38
CA ILE A 202 34.88 28.87 2.06
C ILE A 202 36.37 29.19 2.14
N MET A 203 37.11 28.89 1.08
CA MET A 203 38.51 29.29 0.93
C MET A 203 38.59 30.63 0.19
N GLU A 204 39.03 31.69 0.87
CA GLU A 204 39.25 33.02 0.30
C GLU A 204 40.72 33.40 0.50
N ASN A 205 41.46 33.62 -0.58
CA ASN A 205 42.90 33.96 -0.56
C ASN A 205 43.76 32.97 0.26
N GLY A 206 43.47 31.67 0.15
CA GLY A 206 44.17 30.62 0.90
C GLY A 206 43.81 30.54 2.40
N LYS A 207 42.89 31.37 2.89
CA LYS A 207 42.40 31.36 4.27
C LYS A 207 40.96 30.84 4.34
N LYS A 208 40.67 30.06 5.38
CA LYS A 208 39.31 29.62 5.69
C LYS A 208 38.52 30.81 6.24
N LYS A 209 37.41 31.16 5.61
CA LYS A 209 36.47 32.18 6.08
C LYS A 209 35.07 31.59 6.12
N THR A 210 34.32 31.90 7.16
CA THR A 210 32.92 31.50 7.30
C THR A 210 32.03 32.59 6.72
N VAL A 211 31.15 32.24 5.77
CA VAL A 211 30.26 33.18 5.07
C VAL A 211 28.83 32.63 5.09
N ILE A 212 27.85 33.52 5.28
CA ILE A 212 26.43 33.17 5.20
C ILE A 212 26.04 32.93 3.74
N ASP A 213 25.48 31.76 3.44
CA ASP A 213 25.02 31.36 2.11
C ASP A 213 23.62 30.73 2.20
N MET A 214 22.59 31.58 2.13
CA MET A 214 21.20 31.16 2.22
C MET A 214 20.75 30.22 1.09
N PRO A 215 21.10 30.44 -0.20
CA PRO A 215 20.81 29.49 -1.25
C PRO A 215 21.40 28.09 -1.01
N ARG A 216 22.64 28.00 -0.52
CA ARG A 216 23.26 26.72 -0.15
C ARG A 216 22.60 26.09 1.08
N TYR A 217 22.27 26.91 2.08
CA TYR A 217 21.55 26.46 3.27
C TYR A 217 20.18 25.86 2.94
N LYS A 218 19.44 26.42 1.97
CA LYS A 218 18.18 25.85 1.49
C LYS A 218 18.34 24.42 0.97
N ARG A 219 19.30 24.22 0.05
CA ARG A 219 19.61 22.87 -0.46
C ARG A 219 20.10 21.93 0.64
N PHE A 220 20.91 22.44 1.57
CA PHE A 220 21.39 21.66 2.71
C PHE A 220 20.22 21.14 3.56
N MET A 221 19.27 22.00 3.93
CA MET A 221 18.11 21.62 4.74
C MET A 221 17.08 20.75 3.98
N GLU A 222 17.05 20.81 2.64
CA GLU A 222 16.26 19.88 1.82
C GLU A 222 16.87 18.48 1.79
N ASN A 223 18.21 18.39 1.83
CA ASN A 223 18.93 17.12 1.77
C ASN A 223 19.07 16.44 3.14
N HIS A 224 18.96 17.17 4.25
CA HIS A 224 19.21 16.67 5.60
C HIS A 224 18.00 16.83 6.55
N VAL A 225 17.74 15.83 7.40
CA VAL A 225 16.50 15.72 8.21
C VAL A 225 16.54 16.45 9.57
N PHE A 226 17.45 17.41 9.76
CA PHE A 226 17.60 18.12 11.05
C PHE A 226 16.35 18.89 11.48
N LEU A 227 15.68 19.56 10.53
CA LEU A 227 14.44 20.30 10.77
C LEU A 227 13.22 19.37 10.77
N ASP A 228 13.18 18.36 9.90
CA ASP A 228 12.05 17.44 9.80
C ASP A 228 11.78 16.72 11.13
N GLN A 229 12.83 16.32 11.85
CA GLN A 229 12.65 15.68 13.17
C GLN A 229 12.12 16.64 14.25
N LEU A 230 12.46 17.93 14.17
CA LEU A 230 11.94 18.98 15.07
C LEU A 230 10.45 19.17 14.85
N GLU A 231 10.07 19.38 13.59
CA GLU A 231 8.68 19.62 13.21
C GLU A 231 7.80 18.42 13.53
N ASP A 232 8.25 17.20 13.23
CA ASP A 232 7.52 15.97 13.58
C ASP A 232 7.23 15.89 15.09
N LYS A 233 8.24 16.16 15.93
CA LYS A 233 8.08 16.11 17.39
C LYS A 233 7.19 17.22 17.93
N GLN A 234 7.30 18.43 17.39
CA GLN A 234 6.44 19.54 17.79
C GLN A 234 5.00 19.32 17.35
N ASN A 235 4.78 18.85 16.13
CA ASN A 235 3.45 18.52 15.62
C ASN A 235 2.82 17.38 16.44
N PHE A 236 3.57 16.33 16.76
CA PHE A 236 3.08 15.27 17.66
C PHE A 236 2.68 15.83 19.03
N PHE A 237 3.53 16.68 19.62
CA PHE A 237 3.23 17.28 20.92
C PHE A 237 1.95 18.12 20.88
N ILE A 238 1.79 18.99 19.88
CA ILE A 238 0.65 19.90 19.75
C ILE A 238 -0.63 19.17 19.37
N ASN A 239 -0.57 18.27 18.39
CA ASN A 239 -1.77 17.71 17.76
C ASN A 239 -2.23 16.39 18.39
N GLU A 240 -1.32 15.64 19.04
CA GLU A 240 -1.65 14.34 19.61
C GLU A 240 -1.53 14.34 21.14
N TYR A 241 -0.39 14.76 21.69
CA TYR A 241 -0.16 14.71 23.13
C TYR A 241 -0.99 15.72 23.94
N ILE A 242 -0.98 17.01 23.57
CA ILE A 242 -1.72 18.04 24.33
C ILE A 242 -3.23 17.71 24.39
N PRO A 243 -3.92 17.37 23.28
CA PRO A 243 -5.33 17.00 23.33
C PRO A 243 -5.58 15.77 24.22
N TYR A 244 -4.75 14.72 24.09
CA TYR A 244 -4.82 13.53 24.94
C TYR A 244 -4.67 13.90 26.43
N ALA A 245 -3.63 14.64 26.78
CA ALA A 245 -3.33 15.02 28.16
C ALA A 245 -4.44 15.87 28.78
N LYS A 246 -5.03 16.80 28.02
CA LYS A 246 -6.18 17.61 28.48
C LYS A 246 -7.40 16.75 28.78
N LYS A 247 -7.77 15.82 27.89
CA LYS A 247 -8.89 14.88 28.11
C LYS A 247 -8.63 13.96 29.31
N MET A 248 -7.41 13.43 29.43
CA MET A 248 -7.01 12.59 30.57
C MET A 248 -7.17 13.33 31.89
N LYS A 249 -6.66 14.57 31.99
CA LYS A 249 -6.77 15.39 33.21
C LYS A 249 -8.20 15.80 33.54
N ALA A 250 -9.03 16.03 32.52
CA ALA A 250 -10.45 16.34 32.69
C ALA A 250 -11.30 15.10 33.04
N GLY A 251 -10.74 13.88 32.98
CA GLY A 251 -11.48 12.64 33.17
C GLY A 251 -12.45 12.31 32.03
N THR A 252 -12.29 12.95 30.86
CA THR A 252 -13.17 12.80 29.68
C THR A 252 -12.57 11.93 28.59
N LEU A 253 -11.44 11.29 28.85
CA LEU A 253 -10.74 10.40 27.92
C LEU A 253 -11.59 9.14 27.63
N THR A 254 -11.70 8.76 26.35
CA THR A 254 -12.35 7.53 25.91
C THR A 254 -11.34 6.44 25.55
N SER A 255 -11.81 5.19 25.37
CA SER A 255 -10.98 4.08 24.89
C SER A 255 -10.39 4.36 23.49
N GLU A 256 -11.20 4.92 22.57
CA GLU A 256 -10.76 5.29 21.22
C GLU A 256 -9.68 6.37 21.23
N ASP A 257 -9.81 7.38 22.11
CA ASP A 257 -8.81 8.43 22.28
C ASP A 257 -7.47 7.85 22.76
N ALA A 258 -7.51 6.89 23.70
CA ALA A 258 -6.33 6.22 24.22
C ALA A 258 -5.65 5.34 23.18
N GLU A 259 -6.42 4.56 22.40
CA GLU A 259 -5.90 3.77 21.30
C GLU A 259 -5.24 4.66 20.23
N ARG A 260 -5.92 5.72 19.80
CA ARG A 260 -5.37 6.69 18.84
C ARG A 260 -4.04 7.26 19.32
N TYR A 261 -3.97 7.70 20.58
CA TYR A 261 -2.74 8.26 21.14
C TYR A 261 -1.60 7.23 21.19
N ASN A 262 -1.88 5.99 21.59
CA ASN A 262 -0.89 4.91 21.57
C ASN A 262 -0.32 4.71 20.17
N VAL A 263 -1.19 4.60 19.16
CA VAL A 263 -0.77 4.43 17.76
C VAL A 263 0.03 5.63 17.28
N ALA A 264 -0.40 6.85 17.59
CA ALA A 264 0.29 8.07 17.21
C ALA A 264 1.69 8.17 17.85
N TYR A 265 1.80 7.85 19.15
CA TYR A 265 3.08 7.86 19.87
C TYR A 265 4.05 6.84 19.30
N ALA A 266 3.55 5.63 19.02
CA ALA A 266 4.36 4.59 18.39
C ALA A 266 4.91 5.12 17.06
N ASN A 267 4.04 5.58 16.15
CA ASN A 267 4.41 6.15 14.84
C ASN A 267 5.45 7.26 14.96
N HIS A 268 5.26 8.16 15.93
CA HIS A 268 6.22 9.22 16.22
C HIS A 268 7.59 8.65 16.61
N MET A 269 7.67 7.64 17.49
CA MET A 269 8.94 7.01 17.87
C MET A 269 9.67 6.37 16.66
N VAL A 270 8.98 5.73 15.73
CA VAL A 270 9.61 5.23 14.47
C VAL A 270 10.23 6.35 13.67
N LYS A 271 9.49 7.45 13.47
CA LYS A 271 9.99 8.58 12.68
C LYS A 271 11.23 9.17 13.32
N GLN A 272 11.17 9.41 14.63
CA GLN A 272 12.30 9.92 15.40
C GLN A 272 13.52 9.01 15.27
N LYS A 273 13.32 7.70 15.41
CA LYS A 273 14.37 6.72 15.23
C LYS A 273 15.08 6.85 13.88
N ARG A 274 14.31 6.83 12.80
CA ARG A 274 14.81 6.95 11.43
C ARG A 274 15.60 8.24 11.25
N TYR A 275 15.07 9.37 11.74
CA TYR A 275 15.76 10.65 11.64
C TYR A 275 17.12 10.62 12.35
N PHE A 276 17.21 10.05 13.55
CA PHE A 276 18.48 9.98 14.28
C PHE A 276 19.45 8.98 13.67
N GLU A 277 18.98 7.87 13.10
CA GLU A 277 19.82 6.96 12.31
C GLU A 277 20.41 7.64 11.08
N GLU A 278 19.59 8.41 10.34
CA GLU A 278 20.05 9.19 9.20
C GLU A 278 21.07 10.25 9.63
N ILE A 279 20.78 11.01 10.70
CA ILE A 279 21.70 12.02 11.24
C ILE A 279 23.04 11.40 11.67
N ILE A 280 23.02 10.26 12.36
CA ILE A 280 24.23 9.54 12.80
C ILE A 280 25.04 9.02 11.59
N SER A 281 24.38 8.72 10.46
CA SER A 281 25.04 8.24 9.24
C SER A 281 25.79 9.34 8.48
N TYR A 282 25.46 10.62 8.70
CA TYR A 282 26.09 11.74 8.01
C TYR A 282 27.60 11.77 8.30
N ASN A 283 28.39 11.76 7.23
CA ASN A 283 29.85 11.68 7.30
C ASN A 283 30.52 12.88 6.63
N PRO A 284 31.25 13.73 7.38
CA PRO A 284 31.96 14.89 6.83
C PRO A 284 32.99 14.56 5.74
N LYS A 285 33.40 13.29 5.59
CA LYS A 285 34.32 12.88 4.52
C LYS A 285 33.66 12.79 3.16
N ASN A 286 32.37 12.47 3.13
CA ASN A 286 31.62 12.17 1.90
C ASN A 286 30.52 13.20 1.62
N ASP A 287 30.24 14.08 2.58
CA ASP A 287 29.27 15.16 2.47
C ASP A 287 29.97 16.53 2.64
N PRO A 288 30.26 17.24 1.54
CA PRO A 288 30.92 18.55 1.57
C PRO A 288 30.14 19.60 2.34
N ASP A 289 28.80 19.55 2.32
CA ASP A 289 27.99 20.54 3.01
C ASP A 289 28.05 20.34 4.53
N ILE A 290 28.03 19.09 5.00
CA ILE A 290 28.30 18.76 6.41
C ILE A 290 29.73 19.18 6.82
N ALA A 291 30.72 18.96 5.96
CA ALA A 291 32.12 19.29 6.24
C ALA A 291 32.38 20.80 6.37
N GLU A 292 31.65 21.59 5.59
CA GLU A 292 31.85 23.03 5.47
C GLU A 292 30.88 23.84 6.34
N ASN A 293 29.75 23.27 6.79
CA ASN A 293 28.82 23.96 7.66
C ASN A 293 29.46 24.35 9.01
N LYS A 294 29.27 25.59 9.46
CA LYS A 294 29.87 26.14 10.69
C LYS A 294 29.57 25.27 11.92
N VAL A 295 28.35 24.77 12.05
CA VAL A 295 27.90 23.97 13.21
C VAL A 295 28.31 22.51 13.03
N CYS A 296 28.10 21.93 11.84
CA CYS A 296 28.42 20.52 11.61
C CYS A 296 29.93 20.22 11.59
N ARG A 297 30.78 21.21 11.28
CA ARG A 297 32.24 21.06 11.37
C ARG A 297 32.75 21.07 12.81
N ASP A 298 32.01 21.64 13.75
CA ASP A 298 32.44 21.68 15.14
C ASP A 298 32.28 20.29 15.78
N ASN A 299 33.39 19.76 16.28
CA ASN A 299 33.43 18.42 16.85
C ASN A 299 32.56 18.30 18.13
N GLY A 300 32.46 19.37 18.92
CA GLY A 300 31.58 19.41 20.09
C GLY A 300 30.10 19.37 19.69
N GLN A 301 29.72 20.10 18.65
CA GLN A 301 28.34 20.18 18.21
C GLN A 301 27.89 18.97 17.39
N PHE A 302 28.65 18.60 16.36
CA PHE A 302 28.24 17.53 15.48
C PHE A 302 28.58 16.14 16.01
N VAL A 303 29.83 15.93 16.43
CA VAL A 303 30.33 14.60 16.82
C VAL A 303 29.92 14.23 18.24
N GLN A 304 29.80 15.20 19.16
CA GLN A 304 29.37 14.91 20.54
C GLN A 304 27.85 15.06 20.74
N ASN A 305 27.20 16.07 20.13
CA ASN A 305 25.75 16.24 20.25
C ASN A 305 25.01 15.46 19.14
N TRP A 306 24.97 15.92 17.90
CA TRP A 306 24.09 15.34 16.86
C TRP A 306 24.33 13.86 16.53
N THR A 307 25.58 13.44 16.39
CA THR A 307 25.94 12.04 16.08
C THR A 307 26.47 11.28 17.30
N GLY A 308 26.57 11.98 18.43
CA GLY A 308 27.34 11.56 19.59
C GLY A 308 26.51 11.16 20.81
N PRO A 309 27.21 10.79 21.91
CA PRO A 309 26.58 10.31 23.13
C PRO A 309 25.89 11.39 23.96
N ARG A 310 26.12 12.69 23.71
CA ARG A 310 25.47 13.76 24.49
C ARG A 310 24.02 14.01 24.08
N PHE A 311 23.68 13.72 22.83
CA PHE A 311 22.34 13.93 22.32
C PHE A 311 21.88 12.82 21.37
N GLY A 312 22.37 12.74 20.13
CA GLY A 312 21.82 11.87 19.09
C GLY A 312 21.78 10.39 19.44
N LYS A 313 22.90 9.81 19.90
CA LYS A 313 22.92 8.39 20.32
C LYS A 313 22.05 8.13 21.53
N MET A 314 22.03 9.06 22.49
CA MET A 314 21.20 8.94 23.69
C MET A 314 19.70 8.99 23.32
N VAL A 315 19.30 9.89 22.43
CA VAL A 315 17.91 9.97 21.94
C VAL A 315 17.54 8.69 21.20
N LEU A 316 18.41 8.19 20.32
CA LEU A 316 18.18 6.94 19.60
C LEU A 316 18.05 5.73 20.55
N GLU A 317 18.88 5.66 21.60
CA GLU A 317 18.78 4.64 22.65
C GLU A 317 17.43 4.71 23.38
N THR A 318 17.01 5.92 23.79
CA THR A 318 15.71 6.12 24.45
C THR A 318 14.55 5.76 23.52
N VAL A 319 14.58 6.19 22.26
CA VAL A 319 13.55 5.86 21.27
C VAL A 319 13.43 4.34 21.08
N ASN A 320 14.55 3.64 20.91
CA ASN A 320 14.58 2.18 20.81
C ASN A 320 14.02 1.48 22.05
N GLN A 321 14.26 2.06 23.22
CA GLN A 321 13.76 1.53 24.47
C GLN A 321 12.25 1.78 24.64
N ASN A 322 11.75 2.97 24.28
CA ASN A 322 10.33 3.31 24.30
C ASN A 322 9.54 2.34 23.42
N ILE A 323 10.05 2.11 22.21
CA ILE A 323 9.55 1.09 21.27
C ILE A 323 9.44 -0.27 21.96
N ARG A 324 10.52 -0.72 22.60
CA ARG A 324 10.55 -2.03 23.26
C ARG A 324 9.55 -2.13 24.41
N LEU A 325 9.34 -1.05 25.17
CA LEU A 325 8.35 -1.02 26.25
C LEU A 325 6.93 -1.14 25.69
N MET A 326 6.63 -0.46 24.60
CA MET A 326 5.36 -0.60 23.89
C MET A 326 5.17 -2.00 23.31
N ASP A 327 6.21 -2.61 22.72
CA ASP A 327 6.18 -4.01 22.26
C ASP A 327 5.90 -5.01 23.40
N ASN A 328 6.30 -4.66 24.61
CA ASN A 328 5.99 -5.42 25.82
C ASN A 328 4.57 -5.17 26.33
N GLY A 329 3.77 -4.33 25.67
CA GLY A 329 2.37 -4.08 26.01
C GLY A 329 2.16 -2.90 26.97
N TRP A 330 3.19 -2.07 27.23
CA TRP A 330 3.01 -0.85 28.02
C TRP A 330 2.30 0.25 27.22
N PRO A 331 1.31 0.95 27.81
CA PRO A 331 0.70 2.13 27.20
C PRO A 331 1.71 3.27 27.01
N ALA A 332 1.52 4.07 25.95
CA ALA A 332 2.35 5.24 25.64
C ALA A 332 2.37 6.27 26.79
N ALA A 333 1.24 6.44 27.48
CA ALA A 333 1.10 7.35 28.60
C ALA A 333 2.05 7.04 29.78
N ASP A 334 2.52 5.79 29.89
CA ASP A 334 3.40 5.37 30.99
C ASP A 334 4.88 5.49 30.65
N ILE A 335 5.23 5.77 29.38
CA ILE A 335 6.60 5.72 28.89
C ILE A 335 7.49 6.74 29.61
N THR A 336 7.00 7.95 29.88
CA THR A 336 7.75 8.96 30.64
C THR A 336 8.09 8.46 32.05
N PHE A 337 7.14 7.82 32.75
CA PHE A 337 7.39 7.19 34.05
C PHE A 337 8.44 6.08 33.94
N LEU A 338 8.30 5.18 32.96
CA LEU A 338 9.22 4.07 32.76
C LEU A 338 10.64 4.56 32.48
N ASN A 339 10.80 5.61 31.68
CA ASN A 339 12.09 6.25 31.43
C ASN A 339 12.72 6.84 32.70
N GLN A 340 11.92 7.50 33.55
CA GLN A 340 12.40 7.98 34.85
C GLN A 340 12.76 6.83 35.80
N LEU A 341 12.04 5.71 35.75
CA LEU A 341 12.34 4.51 36.54
C LEU A 341 13.70 3.89 36.15
N GLN A 342 14.08 3.95 34.87
CA GLN A 342 15.42 3.57 34.42
C GLN A 342 16.49 4.53 34.95
N GLY A 343 16.20 5.83 34.95
CA GLY A 343 17.09 6.82 35.55
C GLY A 343 17.31 6.60 37.03
N MET A 344 16.25 6.26 37.76
CA MET A 344 16.33 5.80 39.15
C MET A 344 17.29 4.61 39.27
N LYS A 345 17.13 3.56 38.46
CA LYS A 345 18.01 2.37 38.50
C LYS A 345 19.47 2.73 38.29
N LYS A 346 19.79 3.51 37.26
CA LYS A 346 21.16 3.95 36.95
C LYS A 346 21.74 4.80 38.07
N LYS A 347 20.93 5.70 38.65
CA LYS A 347 21.38 6.57 39.74
C LYS A 347 21.66 5.78 41.02
N VAL A 348 20.79 4.84 41.37
CA VAL A 348 20.97 3.93 42.50
C VAL A 348 22.22 3.08 42.32
N ASP A 349 22.44 2.51 41.12
CA ASP A 349 23.65 1.74 40.82
C ASP A 349 24.93 2.58 40.97
N ALA A 350 24.91 3.83 40.49
CA ALA A 350 26.03 4.74 40.59
C ALA A 350 26.35 5.09 42.06
N ILE A 351 25.33 5.41 42.86
CA ILE A 351 25.52 5.70 44.30
C ILE A 351 26.04 4.46 45.04
N ALA A 352 25.46 3.30 44.78
CA ALA A 352 25.85 2.04 45.43
C ALA A 352 27.29 1.62 45.11
N SER A 353 27.81 2.02 43.95
CA SER A 353 29.15 1.67 43.45
C SER A 353 30.20 2.78 43.67
N GLU A 354 29.80 3.93 44.22
CA GLU A 354 30.69 5.09 44.42
C GLU A 354 31.76 4.80 45.49
N LYS A 355 33.03 4.99 45.12
CA LYS A 355 34.19 4.80 46.01
C LYS A 355 34.69 6.11 46.63
N GLY A 356 34.31 7.26 46.08
CA GLY A 356 34.69 8.59 46.55
C GLY A 356 33.84 9.13 47.72
N LYS A 357 34.08 10.42 48.03
CA LYS A 357 33.41 11.18 49.12
C LYS A 357 32.12 11.90 48.68
N ALA A 358 31.64 11.66 47.47
CA ALA A 358 30.44 12.35 46.95
C ALA A 358 29.17 12.01 47.75
N TYR A 359 29.08 10.76 48.25
CA TYR A 359 27.96 10.23 49.03
C TYR A 359 28.43 9.78 50.41
N THR A 360 27.55 9.91 51.42
CA THR A 360 27.80 9.41 52.78
C THR A 360 27.69 7.88 52.82
N GLU A 361 28.28 7.23 53.82
CA GLU A 361 28.16 5.77 53.98
C GLU A 361 26.70 5.33 54.22
N ALA A 362 25.90 6.17 54.88
CA ALA A 362 24.45 5.94 55.05
C ALA A 362 23.71 6.00 53.69
N GLU A 363 24.02 6.98 52.84
CA GLU A 363 23.45 7.09 51.49
C GLU A 363 23.86 5.91 50.60
N LYS A 364 25.13 5.48 50.67
CA LYS A 364 25.63 4.31 49.93
C LYS A 364 24.96 3.02 50.39
N LYS A 365 24.79 2.84 51.70
CA LYS A 365 24.09 1.69 52.28
C LYS A 365 22.62 1.67 51.84
N ALA A 366 21.92 2.79 51.96
CA ALA A 366 20.54 2.93 51.50
C ALA A 366 20.40 2.62 50.00
N ALA A 367 21.35 3.07 49.16
CA ALA A 367 21.35 2.74 47.73
C ALA A 367 21.59 1.24 47.45
N LYS A 368 22.46 0.57 48.22
CA LYS A 368 22.67 -0.89 48.11
C LYS A 368 21.42 -1.68 48.51
N ASP A 369 20.77 -1.28 49.60
CA ASP A 369 19.54 -1.92 50.08
C ASP A 369 18.39 -1.70 49.08
N LEU A 370 18.24 -0.48 48.56
CA LEU A 370 17.28 -0.14 47.52
C LEU A 370 17.53 -0.92 46.22
N LYS A 371 18.80 -1.02 45.78
CA LYS A 371 19.19 -1.81 44.60
C LYS A 371 18.75 -3.26 44.71
N LYS A 372 18.91 -3.87 45.90
CA LYS A 372 18.46 -5.24 46.16
C LYS A 372 16.93 -5.34 46.16
N LYS A 373 16.25 -4.42 46.84
CA LYS A 373 14.79 -4.37 46.96
C LYS A 373 14.09 -4.24 45.61
N MET A 374 14.58 -3.35 44.74
CA MET A 374 13.91 -3.04 43.47
C MET A 374 14.19 -4.04 42.34
N LYS A 375 15.18 -4.94 42.49
CA LYS A 375 15.71 -5.75 41.38
C LYS A 375 14.61 -6.52 40.63
N SER A 376 13.83 -7.33 41.34
CA SER A 376 12.81 -8.20 40.72
C SER A 376 11.68 -7.39 40.10
N ALA A 377 11.17 -6.37 40.81
CA ALA A 377 10.09 -5.53 40.31
C ALA A 377 10.51 -4.72 39.08
N TYR A 378 11.75 -4.19 39.07
CA TYR A 378 12.31 -3.50 37.92
C TYR A 378 12.50 -4.42 36.71
N GLU A 379 13.05 -5.62 36.93
CA GLU A 379 13.22 -6.62 35.86
C GLU A 379 11.87 -7.03 35.26
N SER A 380 10.84 -7.20 36.09
CA SER A 380 9.47 -7.51 35.64
C SER A 380 8.84 -6.38 34.83
N ILE A 381 9.03 -5.12 35.23
CA ILE A 381 8.52 -3.96 34.48
C ILE A 381 9.23 -3.82 33.12
N MET A 382 10.56 -3.98 33.10
CA MET A 382 11.36 -3.63 31.93
C MET A 382 11.48 -4.74 30.89
N ASN A 383 11.33 -6.00 31.29
CA ASN A 383 11.62 -7.15 30.43
C ASN A 383 10.43 -8.07 30.18
N GLU A 384 9.48 -8.18 31.09
CA GLU A 384 8.30 -9.04 30.91
C GLU A 384 7.21 -8.30 30.14
N LYS A 385 6.33 -9.08 29.49
CA LYS A 385 5.13 -8.52 28.85
C LYS A 385 4.10 -8.09 29.89
N VAL A 386 3.31 -7.11 29.50
CA VAL A 386 2.10 -6.64 30.17
C VAL A 386 0.91 -7.17 29.37
N THR A 387 0.15 -8.10 29.94
CA THR A 387 -0.92 -8.79 29.20
C THR A 387 -2.30 -8.17 29.41
N SER A 388 -2.48 -7.37 30.46
CA SER A 388 -3.75 -6.72 30.78
C SER A 388 -3.56 -5.51 31.71
N PRO A 389 -4.58 -4.63 31.86
CA PRO A 389 -4.53 -3.55 32.84
C PRO A 389 -4.29 -4.00 34.28
N GLU A 390 -4.78 -5.18 34.66
CA GLU A 390 -4.57 -5.77 35.98
C GLU A 390 -3.08 -6.13 36.20
N ASP A 391 -2.47 -6.78 35.20
CA ASP A 391 -1.04 -7.13 35.23
C ASP A 391 -0.16 -5.87 35.27
N ARG A 392 -0.51 -4.85 34.46
CA ARG A 392 0.10 -3.52 34.50
C ARG A 392 0.08 -2.95 35.92
N MET A 393 -1.07 -2.97 36.58
CA MET A 393 -1.23 -2.43 37.93
C MET A 393 -0.44 -3.22 38.97
N SER A 394 -0.45 -4.55 38.90
CA SER A 394 0.38 -5.37 39.79
C SER A 394 1.86 -5.02 39.68
N LYS A 395 2.38 -4.83 38.45
CA LYS A 395 3.75 -4.40 38.21
C LYS A 395 4.05 -3.02 38.82
N LEU A 396 3.13 -2.06 38.69
CA LEU A 396 3.26 -0.74 39.31
C LEU A 396 3.26 -0.82 40.85
N GLU A 397 2.36 -1.59 41.45
CA GLU A 397 2.28 -1.72 42.91
C GLU A 397 3.54 -2.33 43.51
N ASN A 398 4.13 -3.32 42.83
CA ASN A 398 5.36 -3.99 43.26
C ASN A 398 6.58 -3.07 43.30
N ILE A 399 6.62 -2.00 42.48
CA ILE A 399 7.73 -1.04 42.47
C ILE A 399 7.51 0.17 43.39
N GLY A 400 6.27 0.44 43.81
CA GLY A 400 5.88 1.69 44.49
C GLY A 400 6.68 2.04 45.74
N GLU A 401 6.98 1.07 46.60
CA GLU A 401 7.78 1.35 47.80
C GLU A 401 9.24 1.68 47.46
N SER A 402 9.78 1.10 46.38
CA SER A 402 11.13 1.43 45.90
C SER A 402 11.19 2.85 45.33
N VAL A 403 10.13 3.32 44.67
CA VAL A 403 10.00 4.71 44.20
C VAL A 403 10.03 5.67 45.38
N LYS A 404 9.26 5.40 46.44
CA LYS A 404 9.25 6.22 47.67
C LYS A 404 10.61 6.28 48.36
N ASP A 405 11.28 5.13 48.49
CA ASP A 405 12.60 5.06 49.11
C ASP A 405 13.68 5.81 48.31
N TYR A 406 13.61 5.73 46.97
CA TYR A 406 14.47 6.52 46.09
C TYR A 406 14.27 8.02 46.29
N SER A 407 13.02 8.48 46.31
CA SER A 407 12.70 9.90 46.48
C SER A 407 13.21 10.43 47.82
N LYS A 408 13.11 9.64 48.90
CA LYS A 408 13.72 9.97 50.21
C LYS A 408 15.24 10.08 50.13
N LEU A 409 15.90 9.09 49.50
CA LEU A 409 17.35 9.06 49.33
C LEU A 409 17.87 10.29 48.58
N ILE A 410 17.29 10.60 47.43
CA ILE A 410 17.78 11.69 46.58
C ILE A 410 17.43 13.07 47.17
N THR A 411 16.23 13.23 47.75
CA THR A 411 15.87 14.47 48.44
C THR A 411 16.85 14.75 49.59
N GLY A 412 17.15 13.74 50.42
CA GLY A 412 18.14 13.87 51.51
C GLY A 412 19.52 14.28 51.01
N TYR A 413 20.01 13.63 49.94
CA TYR A 413 21.27 13.99 49.30
C TYR A 413 21.28 15.44 48.77
N ARG A 414 20.19 15.88 48.13
CA ARG A 414 20.08 17.23 47.55
C ARG A 414 20.02 18.31 48.61
N VAL A 415 19.23 18.13 49.66
CA VAL A 415 19.17 19.04 50.83
C VAL A 415 20.56 19.23 51.41
N ARG A 416 21.31 18.14 51.61
CA ARG A 416 22.70 18.18 52.11
C ARG A 416 23.63 18.96 51.18
N LYS A 417 23.56 18.69 49.86
CA LYS A 417 24.46 19.30 48.87
C LYS A 417 24.16 20.78 48.60
N ASN A 418 22.90 21.18 48.64
CA ASN A 418 22.42 22.49 48.19
C ASN A 418 22.13 23.46 49.33
N ASN A 419 22.81 23.33 50.47
CA ASN A 419 22.65 24.16 51.67
C ASN A 419 23.18 25.62 51.47
N LYS A 420 22.84 26.26 50.34
CA LYS A 420 23.15 27.65 49.98
C LYS A 420 22.03 28.56 50.51
N LYS A 421 22.40 29.72 51.03
CA LYS A 421 21.52 30.71 51.72
C LYS A 421 20.30 31.24 50.93
N ASN A 422 20.09 30.87 49.66
CA ASN A 422 19.07 31.47 48.77
C ASN A 422 18.00 30.49 48.23
N LEU A 423 18.05 29.19 48.57
CA LEU A 423 17.00 28.22 48.20
C LEU A 423 15.96 28.12 49.34
N ILE A 424 14.67 28.32 49.05
CA ILE A 424 13.62 28.28 50.08
C ILE A 424 13.12 26.85 50.32
N THR A 425 12.81 26.12 49.25
CA THR A 425 12.18 24.78 49.31
C THR A 425 12.62 23.93 48.13
N ILE A 426 12.97 22.66 48.40
CA ILE A 426 13.19 21.62 47.39
C ILE A 426 11.86 20.89 47.19
N GLY A 427 11.30 20.95 45.98
CA GLY A 427 10.08 20.26 45.60
C GLY A 427 10.26 18.75 45.51
N GLU A 428 9.14 18.04 45.40
CA GLU A 428 9.11 16.59 45.29
C GLU A 428 9.77 16.08 44.00
N GLU A 429 10.39 14.90 44.05
CA GLU A 429 10.97 14.27 42.85
C GLU A 429 9.89 13.98 41.81
N SER A 430 10.24 14.18 40.54
CA SER A 430 9.28 14.00 39.46
C SER A 430 8.72 12.59 39.35
N LEU A 431 9.52 11.60 39.74
CA LEU A 431 9.17 10.20 39.69
C LEU A 431 7.97 9.87 40.60
N ASN A 432 7.77 10.58 41.72
CA ASN A 432 6.65 10.30 42.62
C ASN A 432 5.31 10.66 41.96
N TRP A 433 5.19 11.86 41.41
CA TRP A 433 3.92 12.25 40.79
C TRP A 433 3.69 11.55 39.44
N LEU A 434 4.76 11.21 38.69
CA LEU A 434 4.64 10.34 37.50
C LEU A 434 4.14 8.94 37.88
N TYR A 435 4.62 8.41 39.01
CA TYR A 435 4.15 7.13 39.54
C TYR A 435 2.69 7.22 40.00
N ASP A 436 2.31 8.29 40.72
CA ASP A 436 0.94 8.50 41.16
C ASP A 436 -0.01 8.67 39.96
N GLU A 437 0.41 9.37 38.90
CA GLU A 437 -0.35 9.49 37.66
C GLU A 437 -0.46 8.14 36.92
N ALA A 438 0.65 7.41 36.75
CA ALA A 438 0.60 6.09 36.13
C ALA A 438 -0.29 5.11 36.92
N LYS A 439 -0.28 5.19 38.25
CA LYS A 439 -1.11 4.35 39.11
C LYS A 439 -2.58 4.78 39.13
N GLY A 440 -2.84 6.08 39.13
CA GLY A 440 -4.15 6.68 39.35
C GLY A 440 -4.93 7.03 38.08
N ARG A 441 -4.28 7.07 36.91
CA ARG A 441 -4.99 7.34 35.65
C ARG A 441 -5.91 6.19 35.28
N LYS A 442 -7.01 6.54 34.61
CA LYS A 442 -7.89 5.58 33.94
C LYS A 442 -7.11 4.85 32.83
N VAL A 443 -7.25 3.52 32.77
CA VAL A 443 -6.58 2.65 31.80
C VAL A 443 -7.61 1.81 31.08
N PHE A 444 -7.49 1.76 29.76
CA PHE A 444 -8.37 0.98 28.89
C PHE A 444 -7.69 -0.32 28.47
N ARG A 445 -8.45 -1.40 28.28
CA ARG A 445 -7.86 -2.65 27.76
C ARG A 445 -7.22 -2.44 26.38
N ALA A 446 -7.84 -1.60 25.54
CA ALA A 446 -7.36 -1.28 24.20
C ALA A 446 -5.95 -0.67 24.11
N GLU A 447 -5.41 -0.12 25.22
CA GLU A 447 -4.06 0.45 25.28
C GLU A 447 -2.98 -0.51 25.86
N VAL A 448 -3.34 -1.73 26.28
CA VAL A 448 -2.44 -2.72 26.90
C VAL A 448 -2.38 -4.03 26.09
N GLY A 449 -1.20 -4.67 26.00
CA GLY A 449 -1.10 -6.07 25.54
C GLY A 449 -1.18 -6.34 24.02
N LYS A 450 -1.34 -5.32 23.18
CA LYS A 450 -1.33 -5.47 21.72
C LYS A 450 0.11 -5.63 21.20
N ASN A 451 0.54 -6.85 20.84
CA ASN A 451 1.33 -7.15 19.61
C ASN A 451 1.98 -8.55 19.46
N LYS A 452 1.68 -9.57 20.26
CA LYS A 452 2.14 -10.96 19.94
C LYS A 452 1.09 -12.06 20.11
N ASP A 453 0.06 -11.85 20.91
CA ASP A 453 -0.93 -12.89 21.16
C ASP A 453 -2.03 -12.87 20.09
N PHE A 454 -2.39 -11.72 19.54
CA PHE A 454 -3.39 -11.60 18.47
C PHE A 454 -3.01 -12.36 17.20
N ASP A 455 -1.77 -12.24 16.72
CA ASP A 455 -1.28 -13.00 15.56
C ASP A 455 -1.32 -14.52 15.79
N ASN A 456 -1.00 -14.98 17.00
CA ASN A 456 -1.11 -16.39 17.38
C ASN A 456 -2.57 -16.83 17.47
N HIS A 457 -3.47 -16.00 18.00
CA HIS A 457 -4.90 -16.28 18.05
C HIS A 457 -5.50 -16.35 16.64
N ILE A 458 -5.12 -15.45 15.73
CA ILE A 458 -5.57 -15.47 14.34
C ILE A 458 -5.15 -16.75 13.61
N LYS A 459 -3.89 -17.18 13.74
CA LYS A 459 -3.43 -18.45 13.16
C LYS A 459 -4.22 -19.65 13.66
N ASN A 460 -4.75 -19.53 14.87
CA ASN A 460 -5.52 -20.58 15.49
C ASN A 460 -7.04 -20.41 15.38
N SER A 461 -7.53 -19.28 14.87
CA SER A 461 -8.97 -19.04 14.69
C SER A 461 -9.44 -19.78 13.44
N THR A 462 -10.15 -20.87 13.66
CA THR A 462 -10.58 -21.76 12.57
C THR A 462 -12.11 -21.91 12.45
N TYR A 463 -12.91 -21.29 13.33
CA TYR A 463 -14.37 -21.53 13.40
C TYR A 463 -15.11 -21.16 12.14
N GLU A 464 -15.00 -19.89 11.72
CA GLU A 464 -15.72 -19.38 10.55
C GLU A 464 -15.32 -20.16 9.30
N GLU A 465 -14.06 -20.56 9.21
CA GLU A 465 -13.53 -21.40 8.12
C GLU A 465 -14.10 -22.82 8.19
N THR A 466 -14.31 -23.36 9.39
CA THR A 466 -14.88 -24.69 9.61
C THR A 466 -16.28 -24.83 9.01
N ASN A 467 -17.19 -23.93 9.42
CA ASN A 467 -18.56 -23.92 8.93
C ASN A 467 -18.61 -23.73 7.41
N ARG A 468 -17.72 -22.88 6.87
CA ARG A 468 -17.61 -22.67 5.42
C ARG A 468 -17.13 -23.92 4.68
N PHE A 469 -16.09 -24.58 5.17
CA PHE A 469 -15.57 -25.78 4.51
C PHE A 469 -16.60 -26.90 4.52
N ASP A 470 -17.36 -27.06 5.59
CA ASP A 470 -18.43 -28.03 5.63
C ASP A 470 -19.49 -27.76 4.56
N MET A 471 -20.02 -26.53 4.49
CA MET A 471 -20.97 -26.14 3.44
C MET A 471 -20.42 -26.41 2.02
N GLN A 472 -19.13 -26.14 1.80
CA GLN A 472 -18.49 -26.38 0.51
C GLN A 472 -18.34 -27.88 0.20
N VAL A 473 -18.02 -28.71 1.18
CA VAL A 473 -17.95 -30.18 1.02
C VAL A 473 -19.35 -30.75 0.76
N GLN A 474 -20.36 -30.33 1.53
CA GLN A 474 -21.74 -30.75 1.29
C GLN A 474 -22.21 -30.37 -0.11
N GLY A 475 -21.93 -29.14 -0.56
CA GLY A 475 -22.28 -28.70 -1.91
C GLY A 475 -21.53 -29.45 -3.02
N PHE A 476 -20.31 -29.94 -2.74
CA PHE A 476 -19.48 -30.72 -3.66
C PHE A 476 -19.96 -32.16 -3.87
N LEU A 477 -20.43 -32.82 -2.81
CA LEU A 477 -20.77 -34.24 -2.83
C LEU A 477 -22.02 -34.50 -3.66
N ARG A 478 -22.10 -35.68 -4.30
CA ARG A 478 -23.34 -36.18 -4.90
C ARG A 478 -24.32 -36.54 -3.80
N GLU A 479 -25.63 -36.44 -4.05
CA GLU A 479 -26.68 -36.69 -3.04
C GLU A 479 -26.47 -37.96 -2.20
N ALA A 480 -26.15 -39.11 -2.83
CA ALA A 480 -25.91 -40.36 -2.11
C ALA A 480 -24.68 -40.32 -1.18
N ASP A 481 -23.67 -39.51 -1.50
CA ASP A 481 -22.47 -39.35 -0.67
C ASP A 481 -22.63 -38.22 0.38
N LYS A 482 -23.56 -37.28 0.19
CA LYS A 482 -23.88 -36.22 1.16
C LYS A 482 -24.41 -36.82 2.46
N GLU A 483 -25.42 -37.68 2.37
CA GLU A 483 -26.01 -38.35 3.54
C GLU A 483 -24.97 -39.17 4.30
N ALA A 484 -24.11 -39.89 3.58
CA ALA A 484 -23.01 -40.67 4.19
C ALA A 484 -21.98 -39.78 4.89
N TYR A 485 -21.68 -38.59 4.34
CA TYR A 485 -20.79 -37.62 4.98
C TYR A 485 -21.44 -36.99 6.22
N THR A 486 -22.68 -36.53 6.13
CA THR A 486 -23.43 -35.94 7.26
C THR A 486 -23.57 -36.92 8.43
N ASN A 487 -23.70 -38.21 8.15
CA ASN A 487 -23.75 -39.25 9.19
C ASN A 487 -22.37 -39.75 9.65
N SER A 488 -21.27 -39.19 9.15
CA SER A 488 -19.90 -39.66 9.46
C SER A 488 -19.33 -39.00 10.71
N GLN A 489 -18.42 -39.70 11.40
CA GLN A 489 -17.65 -39.13 12.51
C GLN A 489 -16.81 -37.93 12.07
N LEU A 490 -16.34 -37.91 10.81
CA LEU A 490 -15.57 -36.82 10.26
C LEU A 490 -16.36 -35.51 10.21
N HIS A 491 -17.66 -35.57 9.89
CA HIS A 491 -18.54 -34.41 9.91
C HIS A 491 -18.88 -33.99 11.36
N SER A 492 -19.20 -34.94 12.23
CA SER A 492 -19.53 -34.63 13.63
C SER A 492 -18.36 -34.06 14.44
N ASP A 493 -17.12 -34.42 14.12
CA ASP A 493 -15.92 -33.89 14.78
C ASP A 493 -15.60 -32.43 14.37
N ILE A 494 -16.26 -31.93 13.32
CA ILE A 494 -15.94 -30.65 12.66
C ILE A 494 -17.05 -29.60 12.92
N ILE A 495 -18.29 -29.97 13.22
CA ILE A 495 -19.41 -29.02 13.36
C ILE A 495 -19.97 -28.94 14.78
N GLU A 496 -20.25 -27.71 15.22
CA GLU A 496 -21.05 -27.39 16.40
C GLU A 496 -22.54 -27.58 16.07
N TYR A 497 -23.14 -28.66 16.56
CA TYR A 497 -24.59 -28.71 16.76
C TYR A 497 -24.86 -29.23 18.16
N ASP A 498 -25.69 -28.49 18.90
CA ASP A 498 -26.33 -28.86 20.16
C ASP A 498 -26.74 -30.34 20.15
N ARG A 499 -25.85 -31.21 20.62
CA ARG A 499 -26.26 -32.52 21.10
C ARG A 499 -26.70 -32.28 22.53
N GLU A 500 -28.00 -32.34 22.77
CA GLU A 500 -28.62 -32.29 24.10
C GLU A 500 -28.15 -33.40 25.06
N GLU A 501 -27.16 -34.23 24.69
CA GLU A 501 -26.63 -35.33 25.50
C GLU A 501 -25.09 -35.28 25.58
N ASP A 502 -24.58 -34.76 26.71
CA ASP A 502 -23.33 -35.09 27.44
C ASP A 502 -21.99 -35.35 26.69
N ASN A 503 -21.89 -35.14 25.39
CA ASN A 503 -20.65 -35.25 24.63
C ASN A 503 -20.09 -33.86 24.34
N HIS A 504 -19.00 -33.52 25.05
CA HIS A 504 -18.21 -32.32 24.79
C HIS A 504 -17.81 -32.23 23.32
N ASP A 505 -18.32 -31.22 22.60
CA ASP A 505 -17.91 -30.90 21.23
C ASP A 505 -16.40 -30.61 21.21
N LEU A 506 -15.68 -31.22 20.28
CA LEU A 506 -14.24 -31.04 20.09
C LEU A 506 -13.90 -29.57 19.80
N TYR A 507 -14.81 -28.85 19.14
CA TYR A 507 -14.67 -27.45 18.84
C TYR A 507 -14.73 -26.59 20.12
N ASP A 508 -15.76 -26.79 20.94
CA ASP A 508 -15.87 -26.18 22.27
C ASP A 508 -14.75 -26.63 23.21
N GLU A 509 -14.22 -27.85 23.05
CA GLU A 509 -13.04 -28.33 23.77
C GLU A 509 -11.81 -27.47 23.45
N ALA A 510 -11.59 -27.27 22.16
CA ALA A 510 -10.43 -26.58 21.61
C ALA A 510 -10.45 -25.07 21.83
N PHE A 511 -11.63 -24.44 21.84
CA PHE A 511 -11.76 -22.98 21.81
C PHE A 511 -12.54 -22.40 22.99
N LYS A 512 -12.24 -21.15 23.34
CA LYS A 512 -13.07 -20.33 24.24
C LYS A 512 -13.83 -19.29 23.41
N LYS A 513 -15.13 -19.10 23.67
CA LYS A 513 -15.90 -17.99 23.11
C LYS A 513 -15.21 -16.65 23.49
N PRO A 514 -14.95 -15.77 22.51
CA PRO A 514 -14.25 -14.52 22.76
C PRO A 514 -15.10 -13.58 23.65
N ASP A 515 -14.46 -12.86 24.57
CA ASP A 515 -15.07 -11.67 25.19
C ASP A 515 -15.21 -10.58 24.11
N GLU A 516 -16.31 -9.84 24.12
CA GLU A 516 -16.71 -8.91 23.05
C GLU A 516 -15.71 -7.76 22.81
N SER A 517 -14.82 -7.46 23.76
CA SER A 517 -14.13 -6.17 23.80
C SER A 517 -12.76 -6.05 23.12
N ASP A 518 -12.02 -7.14 22.83
CA ASP A 518 -10.57 -7.02 22.55
C ASP A 518 -10.00 -7.81 21.36
N ARG A 519 -10.82 -8.53 20.56
CA ARG A 519 -10.27 -9.52 19.58
C ARG A 519 -10.98 -9.56 18.23
N GLU A 520 -11.25 -8.40 17.66
CA GLU A 520 -11.81 -8.28 16.31
C GLU A 520 -10.71 -8.18 15.23
N LEU A 521 -10.82 -9.01 14.20
CA LEU A 521 -10.06 -8.87 12.95
C LEU A 521 -10.89 -8.05 11.95
N ASN A 522 -10.43 -6.83 11.66
CA ASN A 522 -11.02 -6.08 10.56
C ASN A 522 -10.71 -6.78 9.23
N ILE A 523 -11.71 -6.87 8.37
CA ILE A 523 -11.58 -7.44 7.02
C ILE A 523 -11.87 -6.36 5.97
N PRO A 524 -11.32 -6.47 4.74
CA PRO A 524 -11.42 -5.40 3.76
C PRO A 524 -12.86 -5.08 3.31
N LEU A 525 -13.77 -6.06 3.35
CA LEU A 525 -15.17 -5.89 2.98
C LEU A 525 -16.02 -6.70 3.96
N GLY A 526 -16.84 -6.03 4.76
CA GLY A 526 -17.78 -6.66 5.70
C GLY A 526 -17.56 -6.25 7.15
N ASN A 527 -18.21 -6.97 8.06
CA ASN A 527 -18.06 -6.76 9.50
C ASN A 527 -16.76 -7.38 10.00
N ALA A 528 -16.21 -6.82 11.08
CA ALA A 528 -15.05 -7.41 11.72
C ALA A 528 -15.38 -8.82 12.23
N VAL A 529 -14.39 -9.71 12.18
CA VAL A 529 -14.54 -11.12 12.55
C VAL A 529 -13.95 -11.34 13.93
N GLN A 530 -14.69 -11.99 14.82
CA GLN A 530 -14.18 -12.32 16.15
C GLN A 530 -13.15 -13.45 16.08
N VAL A 531 -11.99 -13.23 16.71
CA VAL A 531 -10.89 -14.19 16.74
C VAL A 531 -10.98 -15.07 17.98
N GLN A 532 -11.14 -16.38 17.79
CA GLN A 532 -11.26 -17.34 18.88
C GLN A 532 -9.92 -17.67 19.54
N ILE A 533 -9.98 -18.11 20.80
CA ILE A 533 -8.81 -18.43 21.64
C ILE A 533 -8.70 -19.93 21.79
N VAL A 534 -7.52 -20.50 21.50
CA VAL A 534 -7.23 -21.90 21.82
C VAL A 534 -7.21 -22.08 23.34
N ARG A 535 -8.19 -22.84 23.84
CA ARG A 535 -8.30 -23.30 25.21
C ARG A 535 -7.49 -24.56 25.44
N ASP A 536 -7.70 -25.58 24.59
CA ASP A 536 -6.98 -26.85 24.66
C ASP A 536 -6.18 -27.11 23.37
N LYS A 537 -4.85 -27.16 23.50
CA LYS A 537 -3.94 -27.42 22.37
C LYS A 537 -4.04 -28.84 21.81
N LYS A 538 -4.36 -29.85 22.62
CA LYS A 538 -4.55 -31.23 22.16
C LYS A 538 -5.83 -31.33 21.33
N ALA A 539 -6.93 -30.75 21.81
CA ALA A 539 -8.18 -30.70 21.06
C ALA A 539 -7.99 -29.93 19.74
N TYR A 540 -7.33 -28.77 19.79
CA TYR A 540 -6.98 -28.01 18.59
C TYR A 540 -6.16 -28.80 17.55
N ASN A 541 -5.17 -29.59 18.00
CA ASN A 541 -4.41 -30.45 17.10
C ASN A 541 -5.25 -31.59 16.49
N LYS A 542 -6.27 -32.10 17.20
CA LYS A 542 -7.23 -33.04 16.61
C LYS A 542 -8.02 -32.37 15.49
N ILE A 543 -8.51 -31.14 15.69
CA ILE A 543 -9.22 -30.37 14.63
C ILE A 543 -8.33 -30.18 13.40
N LYS A 544 -7.05 -29.84 13.58
CA LYS A 544 -6.09 -29.74 12.44
C LYS A 544 -5.98 -31.04 11.65
N ASN A 545 -5.89 -32.18 12.33
CA ASN A 545 -5.84 -33.47 11.67
C ASN A 545 -7.16 -33.78 10.93
N LYS A 546 -8.30 -33.39 11.50
CA LYS A 546 -9.62 -33.53 10.87
C LYS A 546 -9.75 -32.73 9.57
N TYR A 547 -9.14 -31.56 9.48
CA TYR A 547 -9.06 -30.84 8.19
C TYR A 547 -8.23 -31.58 7.14
N ILE A 548 -7.15 -32.25 7.53
CA ILE A 548 -6.37 -33.06 6.61
C ILE A 548 -7.17 -34.29 6.16
N GLU A 549 -7.85 -34.97 7.08
CA GLU A 549 -8.76 -36.09 6.78
C GLU A 549 -9.87 -35.64 5.82
N LEU A 550 -10.46 -34.46 6.04
CA LEU A 550 -11.50 -33.90 5.17
C LEU A 550 -10.96 -33.53 3.79
N ALA A 551 -9.75 -32.98 3.71
CA ALA A 551 -9.08 -32.70 2.44
C ALA A 551 -8.80 -33.99 1.64
N ASP A 552 -8.28 -35.02 2.30
CA ASP A 552 -8.04 -36.34 1.70
C ASP A 552 -9.36 -36.96 1.22
N PHE A 553 -10.43 -36.85 2.01
CA PHE A 553 -11.77 -37.30 1.64
C PHE A 553 -12.28 -36.59 0.38
N THR A 554 -12.18 -35.26 0.30
CA THR A 554 -12.57 -34.51 -0.90
C THR A 554 -11.75 -34.91 -2.13
N ASP A 555 -10.43 -35.03 -2.00
CA ASP A 555 -9.54 -35.42 -3.10
C ASP A 555 -9.91 -36.82 -3.64
N ASN A 556 -10.12 -37.79 -2.75
CA ASN A 556 -10.53 -39.15 -3.09
C ASN A 556 -11.89 -39.20 -3.79
N LYS A 557 -12.89 -38.44 -3.31
CA LYS A 557 -14.21 -38.36 -3.97
C LYS A 557 -14.08 -37.69 -5.35
N THR A 558 -13.27 -36.66 -5.46
CA THR A 558 -13.02 -35.97 -6.75
C THR A 558 -12.39 -36.93 -7.75
N ASP A 559 -11.40 -37.72 -7.34
CA ASP A 559 -10.78 -38.72 -8.20
C ASP A 559 -11.75 -39.82 -8.65
N LYS A 560 -12.73 -40.15 -7.81
CA LYS A 560 -13.81 -41.08 -8.16
C LYS A 560 -14.84 -40.47 -9.12
N TYR A 561 -15.14 -39.17 -8.96
CA TYR A 561 -16.18 -38.48 -9.75
C TYR A 561 -15.67 -38.00 -11.12
N VAL A 562 -14.35 -37.81 -11.28
CA VAL A 562 -13.77 -37.08 -12.41
C VAL A 562 -12.75 -37.92 -13.17
N GLU A 563 -12.94 -38.03 -14.48
CA GLU A 563 -12.04 -38.71 -15.41
C GLU A 563 -10.65 -38.04 -15.49
N ASN A 564 -9.61 -38.77 -15.91
CA ASN A 564 -8.23 -38.28 -16.04
C ASN A 564 -7.90 -37.69 -17.43
N ASP A 565 -8.86 -37.06 -18.10
CA ASP A 565 -8.61 -36.36 -19.37
C ASP A 565 -8.24 -34.87 -19.13
N ASN A 566 -7.90 -34.13 -20.20
CA ASN A 566 -7.43 -32.74 -20.07
C ASN A 566 -8.39 -31.83 -19.27
N ILE A 567 -9.70 -31.98 -19.49
CA ILE A 567 -10.72 -31.20 -18.78
C ILE A 567 -10.93 -31.73 -17.37
N GLY A 568 -10.91 -33.05 -17.18
CA GLY A 568 -11.02 -33.66 -15.86
C GLY A 568 -9.85 -33.30 -14.94
N MET A 569 -8.62 -33.21 -15.46
CA MET A 569 -7.47 -32.68 -14.70
C MET A 569 -7.70 -31.23 -14.27
N GLU A 570 -8.26 -30.38 -15.14
CA GLU A 570 -8.57 -29.00 -14.79
C GLU A 570 -9.71 -28.90 -13.76
N MET A 571 -10.72 -29.77 -13.85
CA MET A 571 -11.78 -29.90 -12.84
C MET A 571 -11.22 -30.32 -11.48
N LYS A 572 -10.31 -31.31 -11.45
CA LYS A 572 -9.65 -31.76 -10.22
C LYS A 572 -8.88 -30.63 -9.56
N GLU A 573 -8.10 -29.88 -10.33
CA GLU A 573 -7.37 -28.71 -9.81
C GLU A 573 -8.32 -27.61 -9.32
N PHE A 574 -9.48 -27.40 -9.96
CA PHE A 574 -10.48 -26.46 -9.48
C PHE A 574 -11.11 -26.88 -8.14
N VAL A 575 -11.50 -28.15 -7.98
CA VAL A 575 -12.04 -28.66 -6.71
C VAL A 575 -11.00 -28.56 -5.60
N LYS A 576 -9.75 -28.96 -5.90
CA LYS A 576 -8.64 -28.79 -4.97
C LYS A 576 -8.47 -27.34 -4.55
N ALA A 577 -8.54 -26.41 -5.51
CA ALA A 577 -8.37 -25.00 -5.24
C ALA A 577 -9.50 -24.42 -4.38
N ARG A 578 -10.72 -24.95 -4.52
CA ARG A 578 -11.90 -24.52 -3.78
C ARG A 578 -11.98 -25.10 -2.37
N ILE A 579 -11.53 -26.34 -2.15
CA ILE A 579 -11.77 -27.08 -0.90
C ILE A 579 -10.47 -27.61 -0.29
N SER A 580 -9.87 -28.66 -0.86
CA SER A 580 -8.81 -29.43 -0.17
C SER A 580 -7.51 -28.65 0.05
N SER A 581 -7.10 -27.79 -0.89
CA SER A 581 -5.91 -26.94 -0.72
C SER A 581 -6.09 -25.93 0.41
N ARG A 582 -7.30 -25.38 0.56
CA ARG A 582 -7.65 -24.45 1.64
C ARG A 582 -7.66 -25.12 3.00
N LEU A 583 -8.26 -26.31 3.09
CA LEU A 583 -8.25 -27.13 4.31
C LEU A 583 -6.82 -27.44 4.77
N ARG A 584 -5.97 -27.88 3.84
CA ARG A 584 -4.55 -28.16 4.14
C ARG A 584 -3.78 -26.91 4.54
N ARG A 585 -4.06 -25.77 3.92
CA ARG A 585 -3.45 -24.49 4.30
C ARG A 585 -3.93 -24.04 5.70
N ALA A 586 -5.22 -24.15 5.99
CA ALA A 586 -5.81 -23.83 7.30
C ALA A 586 -5.26 -24.72 8.41
N ALA A 587 -5.05 -26.01 8.16
CA ALA A 587 -4.41 -26.94 9.10
C ALA A 587 -2.97 -26.53 9.47
N LYS A 588 -2.27 -25.80 8.59
CA LYS A 588 -0.95 -25.22 8.86
C LYS A 588 -1.00 -23.87 9.60
N GLY A 589 -2.18 -23.36 9.92
CA GLY A 589 -2.38 -22.06 10.57
C GLY A 589 -2.33 -20.86 9.61
N GLN A 590 -2.55 -21.10 8.31
CA GLN A 590 -2.49 -20.08 7.25
C GLN A 590 -3.86 -19.93 6.55
N SER A 591 -4.96 -19.93 7.31
CA SER A 591 -6.34 -19.76 6.78
C SER A 591 -6.50 -18.46 5.97
N ASN A 592 -7.62 -18.31 5.26
CA ASN A 592 -7.86 -17.05 4.53
C ASN A 592 -7.98 -15.88 5.50
N LEU A 593 -8.57 -16.07 6.69
CA LEU A 593 -8.55 -15.07 7.76
C LEU A 593 -7.13 -14.71 8.23
N ALA A 594 -6.25 -15.71 8.40
CA ALA A 594 -4.85 -15.46 8.77
C ALA A 594 -4.09 -14.70 7.68
N LEU A 595 -4.34 -15.04 6.41
CA LEU A 595 -3.79 -14.31 5.27
C LEU A 595 -4.40 -12.92 5.15
N VAL A 596 -5.70 -12.72 5.41
CA VAL A 596 -6.34 -11.39 5.42
C VAL A 596 -5.64 -10.47 6.38
N ASN A 597 -5.26 -10.94 7.55
CA ASN A 597 -4.52 -10.10 8.47
C ASN A 597 -3.24 -9.52 7.81
N LYS A 598 -2.56 -10.29 6.94
CA LYS A 598 -1.30 -9.92 6.26
C LYS A 598 -1.52 -9.26 4.88
N THR A 599 -2.56 -9.64 4.14
CA THR A 599 -2.82 -9.18 2.79
C THR A 599 -4.31 -9.24 2.42
N PRO A 600 -4.86 -8.19 1.76
CA PRO A 600 -6.25 -8.21 1.30
C PRO A 600 -6.59 -9.36 0.34
N LEU A 601 -5.60 -9.99 -0.32
CA LEU A 601 -5.84 -11.12 -1.21
C LEU A 601 -6.49 -12.33 -0.53
N GLY A 602 -6.27 -12.52 0.78
CA GLY A 602 -6.96 -13.57 1.55
C GLY A 602 -8.48 -13.47 1.46
N HIS A 603 -9.02 -12.24 1.35
CA HIS A 603 -10.44 -11.98 1.15
C HIS A 603 -10.79 -11.86 -0.35
N GLY A 604 -9.89 -11.30 -1.17
CA GLY A 604 -10.17 -10.99 -2.57
C GLY A 604 -10.49 -12.20 -3.45
N ILE A 605 -9.75 -13.31 -3.30
CA ILE A 605 -9.98 -14.53 -4.09
C ILE A 605 -11.33 -15.16 -3.78
N ARG A 606 -11.78 -15.04 -2.53
CA ARG A 606 -13.02 -15.62 -2.03
C ARG A 606 -14.25 -15.14 -2.82
N ALA A 607 -14.28 -13.86 -3.19
CA ALA A 607 -15.35 -13.26 -3.99
C ALA A 607 -15.55 -13.93 -5.36
N VAL A 608 -14.52 -14.59 -5.89
CA VAL A 608 -14.59 -15.32 -7.16
C VAL A 608 -14.85 -16.80 -6.93
N THR A 609 -14.09 -17.44 -6.04
CA THR A 609 -14.13 -18.90 -5.85
C THR A 609 -15.43 -19.40 -5.27
N ASP A 610 -16.00 -18.65 -4.32
CA ASP A 610 -17.15 -19.09 -3.55
C ASP A 610 -18.45 -18.86 -4.34
N ALA A 611 -18.44 -17.93 -5.30
CA ALA A 611 -19.59 -17.59 -6.13
C ALA A 611 -19.89 -18.64 -7.21
N ILE A 612 -18.90 -19.44 -7.64
CA ILE A 612 -19.10 -20.46 -8.69
C ILE A 612 -20.05 -21.55 -8.19
N LEU A 613 -20.96 -22.06 -9.01
CA LEU A 613 -21.74 -23.25 -8.64
C LEU A 613 -20.90 -24.52 -8.86
N LEU A 614 -20.81 -25.37 -7.84
CA LEU A 614 -20.10 -26.65 -7.93
C LEU A 614 -21.09 -27.81 -7.96
N LYS A 615 -21.38 -28.34 -9.15
CA LYS A 615 -22.36 -29.41 -9.37
C LYS A 615 -21.79 -30.51 -10.27
N PHE A 616 -21.80 -31.75 -9.79
CA PHE A 616 -21.24 -32.91 -10.49
C PHE A 616 -22.30 -33.78 -11.18
N GLU A 617 -23.57 -33.61 -10.83
CA GLU A 617 -24.71 -34.25 -11.47
C GLU A 617 -24.73 -33.91 -12.96
N ASP A 618 -25.03 -34.90 -13.79
CA ASP A 618 -25.17 -34.78 -15.25
C ASP A 618 -23.98 -34.11 -15.96
N ASP A 619 -22.76 -34.29 -15.44
CA ASP A 619 -21.53 -33.67 -15.95
C ASP A 619 -21.60 -32.13 -16.00
N HIS A 620 -22.43 -31.50 -15.15
CA HIS A 620 -22.71 -30.07 -15.20
C HIS A 620 -21.44 -29.20 -15.15
N LEU A 621 -20.58 -29.38 -14.14
CA LEU A 621 -19.30 -28.67 -14.04
C LEU A 621 -18.41 -28.89 -15.27
N ARG A 622 -18.32 -30.13 -15.76
CA ARG A 622 -17.50 -30.50 -16.93
C ARG A 622 -17.99 -29.77 -18.18
N ASN A 623 -19.31 -29.73 -18.38
CA ASN A 623 -19.95 -29.07 -19.51
C ASN A 623 -19.80 -27.54 -19.42
N ASN A 624 -19.93 -26.96 -18.24
CA ASN A 624 -19.72 -25.54 -18.02
C ASN A 624 -18.25 -25.14 -18.25
N MET A 625 -17.28 -25.92 -17.76
CA MET A 625 -15.87 -25.66 -18.05
C MET A 625 -15.57 -25.76 -19.56
N LYS A 626 -16.10 -26.76 -20.27
CA LYS A 626 -15.97 -26.88 -21.74
C LYS A 626 -16.54 -25.66 -22.47
N LYS A 627 -17.73 -25.20 -22.08
CA LYS A 627 -18.47 -24.12 -22.75
C LYS A 627 -17.88 -22.73 -22.45
N TRP A 628 -17.53 -22.48 -21.19
CA TRP A 628 -17.29 -21.13 -20.68
C TRP A 628 -15.83 -20.78 -20.44
N GLN A 629 -14.95 -21.72 -20.12
CA GLN A 629 -13.57 -21.41 -19.69
C GLN A 629 -12.81 -20.49 -20.65
N SER A 630 -13.08 -20.57 -21.95
CA SER A 630 -12.46 -19.70 -22.95
C SER A 630 -13.03 -18.28 -22.97
N LYS A 631 -14.31 -18.08 -22.65
CA LYS A 631 -15.03 -16.79 -22.69
C LYS A 631 -15.06 -16.11 -21.32
N PHE A 632 -15.27 -16.90 -20.28
CA PHE A 632 -15.41 -16.54 -18.88
C PHE A 632 -14.48 -17.45 -18.04
N PRO A 633 -13.18 -17.13 -17.93
CA PRO A 633 -12.16 -18.01 -17.36
C PRO A 633 -12.18 -18.05 -15.81
N VAL A 634 -13.36 -18.08 -15.20
CA VAL A 634 -13.54 -17.96 -13.74
C VAL A 634 -12.94 -19.14 -12.96
N TYR A 635 -12.98 -20.36 -13.53
CA TYR A 635 -12.39 -21.55 -12.92
C TYR A 635 -10.85 -21.47 -12.90
N ARG A 636 -10.25 -20.99 -14.01
CA ARG A 636 -8.81 -20.76 -14.11
C ARG A 636 -8.32 -19.68 -13.15
N LEU A 637 -9.07 -18.59 -13.05
CA LEU A 637 -8.80 -17.51 -12.10
C LEU A 637 -8.84 -18.02 -10.65
N SER A 638 -9.77 -18.91 -10.33
CA SER A 638 -9.89 -19.55 -9.02
C SER A 638 -8.68 -20.44 -8.70
N ILE A 639 -8.26 -21.28 -9.65
CA ILE A 639 -7.08 -22.16 -9.50
C ILE A 639 -5.82 -21.33 -9.25
N GLU A 640 -5.58 -20.31 -10.08
CA GLU A 640 -4.37 -19.50 -9.98
C GLU A 640 -4.38 -18.61 -8.73
N GLY A 641 -5.55 -18.12 -8.34
CA GLY A 641 -5.77 -17.40 -7.09
C GLY A 641 -5.37 -18.22 -5.85
N GLU A 642 -5.80 -19.47 -5.78
CA GLU A 642 -5.44 -20.35 -4.67
C GLU A 642 -3.94 -20.68 -4.66
N LYS A 643 -3.32 -20.91 -5.83
CA LYS A 643 -1.85 -21.10 -5.93
C LYS A 643 -1.08 -19.89 -5.43
N GLN A 644 -1.60 -18.70 -5.69
CA GLN A 644 -1.04 -17.46 -5.17
C GLN A 644 -1.19 -17.38 -3.65
N LEU A 645 -2.35 -17.69 -3.08
CA LEU A 645 -2.55 -17.74 -1.62
C LEU A 645 -1.65 -18.78 -0.95
N GLN A 646 -1.44 -19.95 -1.56
CA GLN A 646 -0.48 -20.93 -1.06
C GLN A 646 0.94 -20.38 -1.07
N THR A 647 1.31 -19.61 -2.11
CA THR A 647 2.64 -19.00 -2.19
C THR A 647 2.83 -17.91 -1.13
N PHE A 648 1.80 -17.12 -0.82
CA PHE A 648 1.80 -16.21 0.34
C PHE A 648 1.96 -16.95 1.66
N ALA A 649 1.24 -18.05 1.84
CA ALA A 649 1.32 -18.86 3.05
C ALA A 649 2.74 -19.42 3.25
N ASP A 650 3.34 -19.97 2.19
CA ASP A 650 4.71 -20.48 2.22
C ASP A 650 5.72 -19.35 2.53
N TYR A 651 5.55 -18.17 1.92
CA TYR A 651 6.37 -16.97 2.18
C TYR A 651 6.32 -16.56 3.65
N TYR A 652 5.12 -16.38 4.22
CA TYR A 652 4.97 -15.91 5.61
C TYR A 652 5.43 -16.97 6.62
N ASP A 653 5.16 -18.25 6.38
CA ASP A 653 5.61 -19.36 7.25
C ASP A 653 7.15 -19.46 7.26
N GLU A 654 7.79 -19.38 6.10
CA GLU A 654 9.26 -19.40 6.02
C GLU A 654 9.88 -18.16 6.66
N LYS A 655 9.30 -16.97 6.41
CA LYS A 655 9.76 -15.71 7.00
C LYS A 655 9.68 -15.76 8.53
N GLU A 656 8.60 -16.28 9.07
CA GLU A 656 8.44 -16.46 10.51
C GLU A 656 9.45 -17.44 11.10
N LYS A 657 9.63 -18.61 10.47
CA LYS A 657 10.63 -19.62 10.89
C LYS A 657 12.05 -19.07 10.87
N ALA A 658 12.34 -18.13 9.97
CA ALA A 658 13.62 -17.42 9.88
C ALA A 658 13.77 -16.25 10.89
N GLY A 659 12.82 -16.07 11.81
CA GLY A 659 12.87 -15.01 12.82
C GLY A 659 12.38 -13.65 12.30
N GLY A 660 11.61 -13.63 11.21
CA GLY A 660 11.02 -12.43 10.62
C GLY A 660 11.78 -11.88 9.40
N VAL A 661 12.90 -12.47 9.00
CA VAL A 661 13.71 -12.01 7.87
C VAL A 661 14.12 -13.19 7.00
N LEU A 662 13.71 -13.17 5.73
CA LEU A 662 14.22 -14.09 4.74
C LEU A 662 15.58 -13.63 4.23
N ASN A 663 16.40 -14.58 3.80
CA ASN A 663 17.60 -14.23 3.04
C ASN A 663 17.20 -13.59 1.69
N PRO A 664 18.07 -12.76 1.07
CA PRO A 664 17.71 -12.03 -0.15
C PRO A 664 17.29 -12.91 -1.33
N GLU A 665 17.90 -14.10 -1.48
CA GLU A 665 17.58 -15.04 -2.57
C GLU A 665 16.16 -15.62 -2.43
N ARG A 666 15.78 -16.00 -1.21
CA ARG A 666 14.44 -16.53 -0.90
C ARG A 666 13.37 -15.45 -0.99
N GLU A 667 13.67 -14.24 -0.51
CA GLU A 667 12.81 -13.08 -0.70
C GLU A 667 12.56 -12.83 -2.21
N GLN A 668 13.62 -12.79 -3.03
CA GLN A 668 13.49 -12.60 -4.47
C GLN A 668 12.74 -13.74 -5.17
N PHE A 669 12.94 -14.98 -4.74
CA PHE A 669 12.19 -16.13 -5.24
C PHE A 669 10.67 -15.97 -5.05
N TYR A 670 10.24 -15.62 -3.84
CA TYR A 670 8.82 -15.43 -3.55
C TYR A 670 8.25 -14.23 -4.29
N ARG A 671 8.99 -13.11 -4.34
CA ARG A 671 8.60 -11.91 -5.10
C ARG A 671 8.38 -12.22 -6.57
N GLN A 672 9.31 -12.92 -7.22
CA GLN A 672 9.16 -13.33 -8.62
C GLN A 672 7.95 -14.24 -8.79
N LYS A 673 7.79 -15.26 -7.93
CA LYS A 673 6.68 -16.23 -8.03
C LYS A 673 5.32 -15.56 -7.87
N ILE A 674 5.17 -14.64 -6.92
CA ILE A 674 3.93 -13.89 -6.67
C ILE A 674 3.66 -12.91 -7.80
N TYR A 675 4.68 -12.24 -8.32
CA TYR A 675 4.57 -11.36 -9.50
C TYR A 675 4.06 -12.16 -10.70
N ASP A 676 4.68 -13.30 -10.97
CA ASP A 676 4.34 -14.20 -12.08
C ASP A 676 2.88 -14.66 -12.03
N GLN A 677 2.40 -15.04 -10.84
CA GLN A 677 1.01 -15.41 -10.61
C GLN A 677 0.08 -14.20 -10.80
N THR A 678 0.44 -13.04 -10.24
CA THR A 678 -0.31 -11.78 -10.37
C THR A 678 -0.53 -11.41 -11.84
N VAL A 679 0.54 -11.38 -12.63
CA VAL A 679 0.47 -11.02 -14.05
C VAL A 679 -0.35 -12.03 -14.86
N SER A 680 -0.34 -13.31 -14.48
CA SER A 680 -1.16 -14.32 -15.15
C SER A 680 -2.66 -14.18 -14.84
N MET A 681 -3.01 -13.71 -13.64
CA MET A 681 -4.39 -13.56 -13.18
C MET A 681 -5.09 -12.32 -13.75
N ILE A 682 -4.37 -11.21 -13.92
CA ILE A 682 -4.96 -9.92 -14.37
C ILE A 682 -5.76 -10.07 -15.68
N PRO A 683 -5.26 -10.71 -16.75
CA PRO A 683 -6.03 -10.91 -17.97
C PRO A 683 -7.27 -11.78 -17.78
N MET A 684 -7.19 -12.80 -16.92
CA MET A 684 -8.33 -13.68 -16.63
C MET A 684 -9.43 -12.91 -15.88
N MET A 685 -9.03 -12.15 -14.86
CA MET A 685 -9.90 -11.28 -14.08
C MET A 685 -10.61 -10.25 -14.96
N ASN A 686 -9.85 -9.52 -15.79
CA ASN A 686 -10.43 -8.53 -16.71
C ASN A 686 -11.45 -9.15 -17.67
N LYS A 687 -11.18 -10.38 -18.15
CA LYS A 687 -12.10 -11.11 -19.02
C LYS A 687 -13.37 -11.59 -18.30
N VAL A 688 -13.23 -12.02 -17.05
CA VAL A 688 -14.37 -12.35 -16.17
C VAL A 688 -15.26 -11.12 -16.00
N PHE A 689 -14.69 -9.98 -15.62
CA PHE A 689 -15.44 -8.73 -15.41
C PHE A 689 -16.15 -8.25 -16.69
N ALA A 690 -15.44 -8.21 -17.82
CA ALA A 690 -16.03 -7.81 -19.09
C ALA A 690 -17.16 -8.75 -19.58
N SER A 691 -17.12 -10.03 -19.17
CA SER A 691 -18.15 -11.00 -19.54
C SER A 691 -19.45 -10.77 -18.78
N VAL A 692 -19.37 -10.42 -17.49
CA VAL A 692 -20.56 -10.20 -16.64
C VAL A 692 -21.21 -8.85 -16.88
N GLU A 693 -20.49 -7.88 -17.45
CA GLU A 693 -21.07 -6.63 -17.95
C GLU A 693 -21.85 -6.81 -19.27
N ASN A 694 -21.63 -7.90 -20.00
CA ASN A 694 -22.35 -8.18 -21.24
C ASN A 694 -23.66 -8.91 -20.95
N LYS A 695 -24.78 -8.20 -21.05
CA LYS A 695 -26.13 -8.76 -20.83
C LYS A 695 -26.36 -10.11 -21.51
N LYS A 696 -25.96 -10.28 -22.77
CA LYS A 696 -26.13 -11.57 -23.47
C LYS A 696 -25.31 -12.70 -22.85
N ILE A 697 -24.08 -12.42 -22.43
CA ILE A 697 -23.22 -13.44 -21.80
C ILE A 697 -23.69 -13.69 -20.37
N HIS A 698 -24.02 -12.63 -19.63
CA HIS A 698 -24.61 -12.68 -18.29
C HIS A 698 -25.86 -13.57 -18.26
N ASP A 699 -26.87 -13.29 -19.10
CA ASP A 699 -28.10 -14.09 -19.19
C ASP A 699 -27.80 -15.57 -19.51
N GLN A 700 -26.81 -15.84 -20.36
CA GLN A 700 -26.40 -17.20 -20.70
C GLN A 700 -25.66 -17.91 -19.55
N LEU A 701 -24.83 -17.19 -18.80
CA LEU A 701 -24.15 -17.73 -17.62
C LEU A 701 -25.17 -18.03 -16.50
N GLN A 702 -26.20 -17.21 -16.35
CA GLN A 702 -27.33 -17.45 -15.45
C GLN A 702 -28.11 -18.71 -15.87
N GLN A 703 -28.44 -18.82 -17.16
CA GLN A 703 -29.15 -19.99 -17.70
C GLN A 703 -28.37 -21.29 -17.50
N ASP A 704 -27.05 -21.25 -17.65
CA ASP A 704 -26.18 -22.41 -17.48
C ASP A 704 -25.76 -22.64 -16.01
N GLU A 705 -26.27 -21.85 -15.07
CA GLU A 705 -26.00 -21.94 -13.63
C GLU A 705 -24.49 -21.93 -13.30
N VAL A 706 -23.69 -21.08 -13.96
CA VAL A 706 -22.23 -21.04 -13.74
C VAL A 706 -21.87 -20.43 -12.37
N ILE A 707 -22.63 -19.43 -11.94
CA ILE A 707 -22.48 -18.71 -10.67
C ILE A 707 -23.78 -18.90 -9.88
N MET A 708 -23.69 -19.02 -8.54
CA MET A 708 -24.82 -19.29 -7.64
C MET A 708 -25.82 -18.13 -7.56
N ASP A 709 -25.31 -16.89 -7.60
CA ASP A 709 -26.08 -15.65 -7.60
C ASP A 709 -26.05 -14.98 -9.00
N ASP A 710 -26.53 -13.75 -9.10
CA ASP A 710 -26.34 -12.90 -10.28
C ASP A 710 -24.84 -12.80 -10.62
N GLN A 711 -24.45 -13.02 -11.87
CA GLN A 711 -23.03 -13.10 -12.26
C GLN A 711 -22.30 -11.77 -12.05
N PHE A 712 -23.01 -10.65 -12.02
CA PHE A 712 -22.47 -9.33 -11.72
C PHE A 712 -21.95 -9.23 -10.27
N CYS A 713 -22.34 -10.15 -9.38
CA CYS A 713 -21.88 -10.17 -7.99
C CYS A 713 -20.35 -10.20 -7.84
N ILE A 714 -19.62 -10.75 -8.80
CA ILE A 714 -18.14 -10.81 -8.79
C ILE A 714 -17.49 -9.55 -9.39
N HIS A 715 -18.25 -8.65 -10.01
CA HIS A 715 -17.74 -7.44 -10.64
C HIS A 715 -17.28 -6.42 -9.58
N PRO A 716 -16.16 -5.71 -9.75
CA PRO A 716 -15.69 -4.73 -8.76
C PRO A 716 -16.65 -3.54 -8.54
N ALA A 717 -17.61 -3.30 -9.44
CA ALA A 717 -18.66 -2.30 -9.18
C ALA A 717 -19.78 -2.81 -8.25
N ALA A 718 -19.90 -4.12 -8.03
CA ALA A 718 -20.88 -4.67 -7.13
C ALA A 718 -20.49 -4.42 -5.67
N GLN A 719 -21.48 -4.23 -4.79
CA GLN A 719 -21.23 -3.95 -3.36
C GLN A 719 -20.39 -5.06 -2.69
N ARG A 720 -20.64 -6.33 -3.03
CA ARG A 720 -19.91 -7.51 -2.54
C ARG A 720 -18.84 -8.03 -3.53
N GLY A 721 -18.49 -7.20 -4.52
CA GLY A 721 -17.67 -7.60 -5.67
C GLY A 721 -16.19 -7.79 -5.42
N ALA A 722 -15.47 -8.17 -6.48
CA ALA A 722 -14.04 -8.45 -6.43
C ALA A 722 -13.15 -7.19 -6.42
N LYS A 723 -13.58 -6.09 -5.77
CA LYS A 723 -12.80 -4.84 -5.57
C LYS A 723 -11.47 -5.11 -4.88
N THR A 724 -11.52 -5.95 -3.85
CA THR A 724 -10.36 -6.38 -3.08
C THR A 724 -9.35 -7.09 -3.98
N LEU A 725 -9.82 -8.01 -4.83
CA LEU A 725 -8.96 -8.72 -5.79
C LEU A 725 -8.34 -7.76 -6.81
N TYR A 726 -9.16 -6.92 -7.45
CA TYR A 726 -8.73 -5.96 -8.45
C TYR A 726 -7.64 -5.03 -7.92
N SER A 727 -7.89 -4.41 -6.77
CA SER A 727 -6.96 -3.44 -6.17
C SER A 727 -5.67 -4.11 -5.71
N SER A 728 -5.77 -5.34 -5.19
CA SER A 728 -4.61 -6.12 -4.76
C SER A 728 -3.74 -6.55 -5.93
N LEU A 729 -4.28 -7.17 -6.98
CA LEU A 729 -3.46 -7.63 -8.12
C LEU A 729 -2.74 -6.45 -8.79
N ASN A 730 -3.41 -5.31 -8.93
CA ASN A 730 -2.77 -4.11 -9.47
C ASN A 730 -1.65 -3.61 -8.55
N ALA A 731 -1.88 -3.54 -7.24
CA ALA A 731 -0.86 -3.12 -6.27
C ALA A 731 0.34 -4.08 -6.20
N TYR A 732 0.12 -5.40 -6.26
CA TYR A 732 1.20 -6.39 -6.29
C TYR A 732 2.01 -6.32 -7.59
N LYS A 733 1.35 -6.12 -8.73
CA LYS A 733 2.06 -5.92 -9.99
C LYS A 733 2.96 -4.68 -9.91
N THR A 734 2.39 -3.52 -9.62
CA THR A 734 3.15 -2.26 -9.65
C THR A 734 4.12 -2.15 -8.49
N GLY A 735 3.75 -2.63 -7.31
CA GLY A 735 4.60 -2.63 -6.13
C GLY A 735 5.87 -3.43 -6.34
N LEU A 736 5.77 -4.64 -6.89
CA LEU A 736 6.92 -5.50 -7.16
C LEU A 736 7.80 -4.94 -8.29
N GLU A 737 7.20 -4.35 -9.33
CA GLU A 737 7.92 -3.64 -10.41
C GLU A 737 8.67 -2.40 -9.88
N ASN A 738 8.14 -1.74 -8.85
CA ASN A 738 8.70 -0.51 -8.29
C ASN A 738 9.54 -0.72 -7.01
N GLY A 739 9.89 -1.96 -6.68
CA GLY A 739 10.79 -2.27 -5.56
C GLY A 739 10.14 -2.20 -4.17
N TRP A 740 8.81 -2.15 -4.06
CA TRP A 740 8.12 -2.20 -2.77
C TRP A 740 8.31 -3.56 -2.08
N SER A 741 8.40 -3.57 -0.75
CA SER A 741 8.42 -4.81 0.04
C SER A 741 7.09 -5.56 -0.05
N MET A 742 7.14 -6.88 0.02
CA MET A 742 5.96 -7.76 0.10
C MET A 742 4.99 -7.36 1.23
N ASP A 743 5.52 -6.85 2.35
CA ASP A 743 4.71 -6.47 3.51
C ASP A 743 4.14 -5.04 3.41
N ASP A 744 4.64 -4.21 2.49
CA ASP A 744 4.14 -2.85 2.27
C ASP A 744 3.07 -2.79 1.19
N ILE A 745 3.11 -3.70 0.22
CA ILE A 745 2.15 -3.77 -0.89
C ILE A 745 0.68 -3.92 -0.42
N PRO A 746 0.36 -4.72 0.62
CA PRO A 746 -0.98 -4.75 1.21
C PRO A 746 -1.52 -3.36 1.54
N TYR A 747 -0.67 -2.46 2.00
CA TYR A 747 -1.04 -1.09 2.35
C TYR A 747 -1.45 -0.28 1.12
N ILE A 748 -0.70 -0.41 0.03
CA ILE A 748 -0.99 0.20 -1.27
C ILE A 748 -2.30 -0.36 -1.83
N ALA A 749 -2.52 -1.66 -1.69
CA ALA A 749 -3.73 -2.32 -2.16
C ALA A 749 -4.98 -1.73 -1.50
N VAL A 750 -4.97 -1.56 -0.17
CA VAL A 750 -6.11 -0.98 0.56
C VAL A 750 -6.29 0.51 0.28
N PHE A 751 -5.20 1.27 0.12
CA PHE A 751 -5.28 2.66 -0.34
C PHE A 751 -5.99 2.75 -1.71
N ASN A 752 -5.65 1.86 -2.64
CA ASN A 752 -6.33 1.77 -3.94
C ASN A 752 -7.79 1.29 -3.81
N MET A 753 -8.13 0.49 -2.79
CA MET A 753 -9.51 0.10 -2.52
C MET A 753 -10.36 1.30 -2.10
N LEU A 754 -9.86 2.19 -1.23
CA LEU A 754 -10.58 3.41 -0.84
C LEU A 754 -10.90 4.31 -2.05
N ILE A 755 -9.95 4.43 -2.99
CA ILE A 755 -10.15 5.13 -4.25
C ILE A 755 -11.21 4.41 -5.09
N LYS A 756 -11.09 3.09 -5.24
CA LYS A 756 -11.99 2.31 -6.09
C LYS A 756 -13.43 2.30 -5.57
N GLU A 757 -13.61 2.26 -4.25
CA GLU A 757 -14.93 2.35 -3.62
C GLU A 757 -15.63 3.64 -4.03
N LYS A 758 -14.90 4.77 -3.95
CA LYS A 758 -15.43 6.06 -4.36
C LYS A 758 -15.66 6.14 -5.86
N ASP A 759 -14.74 5.63 -6.68
CA ASP A 759 -14.93 5.58 -8.13
C ASP A 759 -16.24 4.86 -8.48
N VAL A 760 -16.51 3.70 -7.85
CA VAL A 760 -17.76 2.95 -8.06
C VAL A 760 -18.98 3.74 -7.57
N GLN A 761 -18.92 4.30 -6.36
CA GLN A 761 -20.03 5.09 -5.80
C GLN A 761 -20.40 6.28 -6.71
N THR A 762 -19.41 6.96 -7.28
CA THR A 762 -19.61 8.17 -8.11
C THR A 762 -19.95 7.87 -9.57
N THR A 763 -19.46 6.74 -10.11
CA THR A 763 -19.67 6.36 -11.53
C THR A 763 -20.95 5.60 -11.77
N VAL A 764 -21.40 4.73 -10.87
CA VAL A 764 -22.58 3.87 -11.10
C VAL A 764 -23.53 3.87 -9.90
N GLY A 765 -23.02 4.16 -8.71
CA GLY A 765 -23.74 3.93 -7.45
C GLY A 765 -23.71 2.45 -7.07
N TYR A 766 -23.99 2.15 -5.81
CA TYR A 766 -24.00 0.76 -5.33
C TYR A 766 -25.10 -0.04 -6.01
N THR A 767 -24.72 -1.07 -6.76
CA THR A 767 -25.63 -2.07 -7.34
C THR A 767 -25.18 -3.47 -6.95
N THR A 768 -26.14 -4.40 -6.88
CA THR A 768 -25.90 -5.84 -6.69
C THR A 768 -26.11 -6.65 -7.97
N GLU A 769 -26.72 -6.04 -8.98
CA GLU A 769 -27.18 -6.70 -10.21
C GLU A 769 -26.73 -5.90 -11.46
N LEU A 770 -26.69 -6.57 -12.61
CA LEU A 770 -26.33 -5.93 -13.88
C LEU A 770 -27.33 -4.83 -14.28
N GLU A 771 -28.60 -4.97 -13.95
CA GLU A 771 -29.63 -4.00 -14.35
C GLU A 771 -29.45 -2.63 -13.69
N GLY A 772 -28.90 -2.59 -12.48
CA GLY A 772 -28.51 -1.35 -11.81
C GLY A 772 -27.17 -0.76 -12.29
N TYR A 773 -26.47 -1.41 -13.23
CA TYR A 773 -25.17 -0.97 -13.74
C TYR A 773 -25.30 0.07 -14.86
N GLU A 774 -25.58 1.31 -14.48
CA GLU A 774 -25.67 2.46 -15.38
C GLU A 774 -24.63 3.53 -15.04
N ASN A 775 -23.77 3.87 -16.02
CA ASN A 775 -22.80 4.94 -15.85
C ASN A 775 -23.55 6.28 -15.68
N ARG A 776 -23.33 6.92 -14.54
CA ARG A 776 -23.79 8.26 -14.20
C ARG A 776 -22.84 9.29 -14.82
N GLU A 777 -23.39 10.16 -15.67
CA GLU A 777 -22.73 11.39 -16.10
C GLU A 777 -23.64 12.59 -15.80
N PRO A 778 -23.15 13.62 -15.07
CA PRO A 778 -21.80 13.75 -14.51
C PRO A 778 -21.57 12.87 -13.27
N LEU A 779 -20.28 12.64 -12.92
CA LEU A 779 -19.90 11.97 -11.67
C LEU A 779 -20.47 12.72 -10.46
N GLN A 780 -21.06 11.99 -9.52
CA GLN A 780 -21.71 12.58 -8.36
C GLN A 780 -20.81 12.51 -7.12
N TYR A 781 -20.26 13.66 -6.71
CA TYR A 781 -19.58 13.83 -5.41
C TYR A 781 -20.51 14.57 -4.45
N GLY A 782 -20.32 14.36 -3.14
CA GLY A 782 -21.06 15.08 -2.11
C GLY A 782 -20.66 16.55 -2.00
N SER A 783 -19.46 16.91 -2.43
CA SER A 783 -18.96 18.30 -2.50
C SER A 783 -17.76 18.42 -3.45
N ASP A 784 -17.41 19.65 -3.85
CA ASP A 784 -16.19 19.94 -4.60
C ASP A 784 -14.93 19.64 -3.78
N ALA A 785 -14.96 19.87 -2.46
CA ALA A 785 -13.87 19.52 -1.55
C ALA A 785 -13.61 18.00 -1.52
N GLU A 786 -14.68 17.20 -1.49
CA GLU A 786 -14.57 15.74 -1.58
C GLU A 786 -13.98 15.32 -2.94
N LYS A 787 -14.41 15.96 -4.04
CA LYS A 787 -13.85 15.69 -5.37
C LYS A 787 -12.34 15.97 -5.43
N GLU A 788 -11.91 17.14 -4.96
CA GLU A 788 -10.50 17.55 -4.93
C GLU A 788 -9.67 16.59 -4.05
N PHE A 789 -10.22 16.16 -2.91
CA PHE A 789 -9.61 15.17 -2.04
C PHE A 789 -9.33 13.84 -2.76
N PHE A 790 -10.32 13.25 -3.44
CA PHE A 790 -10.13 12.00 -4.18
C PHE A 790 -9.24 12.16 -5.42
N GLU A 791 -9.21 13.34 -6.05
CA GLU A 791 -8.24 13.64 -7.10
C GLU A 791 -6.80 13.63 -6.59
N ARG A 792 -6.53 14.16 -5.38
CA ARG A 792 -5.22 14.02 -4.71
C ARG A 792 -4.87 12.57 -4.41
N MET A 793 -5.82 11.76 -3.94
CA MET A 793 -5.58 10.32 -3.72
C MET A 793 -5.24 9.59 -5.02
N ARG A 794 -5.97 9.85 -6.12
CA ARG A 794 -5.66 9.28 -7.45
C ARG A 794 -4.29 9.72 -7.94
N ALA A 795 -3.93 11.00 -7.77
CA ALA A 795 -2.61 11.51 -8.14
C ALA A 795 -1.49 10.78 -7.38
N LEU A 796 -1.66 10.55 -6.07
CA LEU A 796 -0.70 9.78 -5.29
C LEU A 796 -0.63 8.30 -5.72
N SER A 797 -1.78 7.67 -5.98
CA SER A 797 -1.82 6.29 -6.51
C SER A 797 -1.05 6.17 -7.83
N ASN A 798 -1.22 7.13 -8.74
CA ASN A 798 -0.46 7.17 -10.00
C ASN A 798 1.04 7.44 -9.76
N GLU A 799 1.38 8.33 -8.83
CA GLU A 799 2.78 8.57 -8.45
C GLU A 799 3.46 7.28 -7.95
N ILE A 800 2.76 6.48 -7.12
CA ILE A 800 3.25 5.19 -6.61
C ILE A 800 3.43 4.15 -7.75
N LYS A 801 2.58 4.20 -8.78
CA LYS A 801 2.69 3.31 -9.96
C LYS A 801 3.86 3.68 -10.87
N GLU A 802 4.22 4.96 -10.95
CA GLU A 802 5.22 5.46 -11.89
C GLU A 802 6.64 5.58 -11.31
N LYS A 803 6.76 5.73 -9.99
CA LYS A 803 8.06 5.99 -9.33
C LYS A 803 8.55 4.77 -8.53
N PRO A 804 9.69 4.17 -8.95
CA PRO A 804 10.37 3.16 -8.15
C PRO A 804 10.87 3.72 -6.80
N ILE A 805 10.76 2.91 -5.74
CA ILE A 805 11.41 3.21 -4.46
C ILE A 805 12.89 2.93 -4.59
N LYS A 806 13.73 3.90 -4.19
CA LYS A 806 15.19 3.76 -4.21
C LYS A 806 15.82 3.80 -2.81
N SER A 807 15.05 4.17 -1.79
CA SER A 807 15.54 4.35 -0.43
C SER A 807 14.41 4.21 0.61
N ALA A 808 14.78 4.01 1.87
CA ALA A 808 13.84 4.07 3.00
C ALA A 808 13.13 5.43 3.09
N LYS A 809 13.86 6.52 2.81
CA LYS A 809 13.29 7.88 2.79
C LYS A 809 12.21 8.03 1.72
N ASP A 810 12.42 7.49 0.53
CA ASP A 810 11.42 7.50 -0.55
C ASP A 810 10.18 6.67 -0.18
N ARG A 811 10.39 5.45 0.33
CA ARG A 811 9.32 4.58 0.82
C ARG A 811 8.45 5.32 1.82
N ASP A 812 9.08 5.89 2.83
CA ASP A 812 8.37 6.46 3.95
C ASP A 812 7.65 7.76 3.57
N LYS A 813 8.21 8.53 2.63
CA LYS A 813 7.51 9.69 2.06
C LYS A 813 6.18 9.29 1.41
N PHE A 814 6.14 8.18 0.68
CA PHE A 814 4.88 7.67 0.11
C PHE A 814 3.92 7.19 1.20
N ILE A 815 4.42 6.48 2.21
CA ILE A 815 3.61 5.97 3.31
C ILE A 815 3.02 7.13 4.12
N ASP A 816 3.82 8.13 4.47
CA ASP A 816 3.37 9.32 5.20
C ASP A 816 2.32 10.11 4.42
N LYS A 817 2.48 10.25 3.10
CA LYS A 817 1.46 10.86 2.23
C LYS A 817 0.15 10.05 2.22
N MET A 818 0.23 8.72 2.12
CA MET A 818 -0.95 7.87 2.15
C MET A 818 -1.66 7.99 3.51
N ASN A 819 -0.92 7.93 4.61
CA ASN A 819 -1.45 8.08 5.97
C ASN A 819 -2.17 9.42 6.14
N SER A 820 -1.52 10.51 5.74
CA SER A 820 -2.07 11.85 5.86
C SER A 820 -3.38 12.01 5.08
N LEU A 821 -3.47 11.47 3.85
CA LEU A 821 -4.69 11.53 3.06
C LEU A 821 -5.80 10.67 3.66
N VAL A 822 -5.50 9.46 4.14
CA VAL A 822 -6.53 8.62 4.75
C VAL A 822 -7.02 9.21 6.07
N GLU A 823 -6.14 9.75 6.91
CA GLU A 823 -6.52 10.47 8.14
C GLU A 823 -7.36 11.70 7.84
N GLU A 824 -7.00 12.50 6.82
CA GLU A 824 -7.80 13.62 6.34
C GLU A 824 -9.20 13.16 5.91
N GLY A 825 -9.29 12.08 5.12
CA GLY A 825 -10.56 11.54 4.65
C GLY A 825 -11.45 10.98 5.77
N ILE A 826 -10.85 10.38 6.82
CA ILE A 826 -11.56 9.93 8.02
C ILE A 826 -12.09 11.13 8.82
N ASN A 827 -11.24 12.13 9.08
CA ASN A 827 -11.59 13.31 9.87
C ASN A 827 -12.68 14.16 9.20
N ASN A 828 -12.68 14.21 7.86
CA ASN A 828 -13.69 14.93 7.07
C ASN A 828 -14.91 14.07 6.71
N HIS A 829 -14.97 12.82 7.17
CA HIS A 829 -16.04 11.85 6.85
C HIS A 829 -16.22 11.56 5.35
N TYR A 830 -15.18 11.75 4.53
CA TYR A 830 -15.16 11.40 3.10
C TYR A 830 -14.90 9.90 2.88
N HIS A 831 -14.22 9.27 3.82
CA HIS A 831 -14.32 7.84 4.06
C HIS A 831 -15.37 7.68 5.16
N SER A 832 -16.56 7.17 4.84
CA SER A 832 -17.56 6.84 5.87
C SER A 832 -16.99 5.75 6.80
N THR A 833 -17.74 5.29 7.80
CA THR A 833 -17.37 4.29 8.84
C THR A 833 -17.02 2.89 8.28
N ASP A 834 -16.10 2.87 7.34
CA ASP A 834 -15.98 1.88 6.30
C ASP A 834 -15.01 0.79 6.72
N SER A 835 -15.42 -0.46 6.48
CA SER A 835 -14.60 -1.65 6.75
C SER A 835 -13.20 -1.53 6.14
N ILE A 836 -13.09 -0.90 4.96
CA ILE A 836 -11.82 -0.64 4.26
C ILE A 836 -10.92 0.31 5.07
N ALA A 837 -11.47 1.39 5.64
CA ALA A 837 -10.69 2.36 6.41
C ALA A 837 -10.20 1.75 7.74
N ARG A 838 -11.05 0.97 8.43
CA ARG A 838 -10.64 0.22 9.64
C ARG A 838 -9.55 -0.80 9.33
N TYR A 839 -9.71 -1.54 8.24
CA TYR A 839 -8.71 -2.49 7.77
C TYR A 839 -7.39 -1.80 7.35
N TYR A 840 -7.44 -0.60 6.77
CA TYR A 840 -6.26 0.21 6.51
C TYR A 840 -5.51 0.56 7.81
N GLN A 841 -6.22 1.01 8.85
CA GLN A 841 -5.61 1.29 10.16
C GLN A 841 -4.98 0.03 10.79
N GLN A 842 -5.60 -1.14 10.62
CA GLN A 842 -5.00 -2.41 11.04
C GLN A 842 -3.68 -2.71 10.31
N LEU A 843 -3.62 -2.51 8.98
CA LEU A 843 -2.38 -2.71 8.23
C LEU A 843 -1.32 -1.63 8.55
N LYS A 844 -1.75 -0.41 8.90
CA LYS A 844 -0.85 0.67 9.34
C LYS A 844 -0.05 0.24 10.57
N LEU A 845 -0.67 -0.43 11.54
CA LEU A 845 0.01 -0.94 12.73
C LEU A 845 1.11 -1.96 12.39
N ARG A 846 0.90 -2.77 11.35
CA ARG A 846 1.88 -3.77 10.91
C ARG A 846 3.01 -3.16 10.09
N GLN A 847 2.67 -2.22 9.21
CA GLN A 847 3.66 -1.41 8.51
C GLN A 847 4.53 -0.66 9.52
N PHE A 848 3.92 -0.22 10.62
CA PHE A 848 4.60 0.41 11.73
C PHE A 848 5.56 -0.56 12.44
N ASP A 849 5.11 -1.76 12.84
CA ASP A 849 5.97 -2.80 13.42
C ASP A 849 7.15 -3.18 12.52
N ARG A 850 6.92 -3.22 11.22
CA ARG A 850 7.97 -3.43 10.23
C ARG A 850 8.96 -2.27 10.19
N SER A 851 8.47 -1.03 10.19
CA SER A 851 9.33 0.16 10.21
C SER A 851 10.17 0.23 11.49
N LEU A 852 9.61 -0.21 12.62
CA LEU A 852 10.33 -0.42 13.87
C LEU A 852 11.49 -1.42 13.70
N ASN A 853 11.20 -2.60 13.14
CA ASN A 853 12.18 -3.66 12.92
C ASN A 853 13.28 -3.25 11.94
N ILE A 854 12.93 -2.54 10.87
CA ILE A 854 13.88 -1.97 9.92
C ILE A 854 14.82 -1.02 10.63
N GLY A 855 14.29 -0.03 11.35
CA GLY A 855 15.14 0.88 12.10
C GLY A 855 15.98 0.12 13.13
N MET A 856 15.47 -0.97 13.74
CA MET A 856 16.25 -1.70 14.77
C MET A 856 17.42 -2.49 14.16
N GLY A 857 17.57 -2.50 12.83
CA GLY A 857 18.45 -3.41 12.13
C GLY A 857 18.02 -4.87 12.28
N ARG A 858 16.78 -5.11 12.74
CA ARG A 858 16.21 -6.46 12.90
C ARG A 858 15.60 -6.96 11.60
N GLU A 859 15.22 -6.07 10.70
CA GLU A 859 14.75 -6.40 9.36
C GLU A 859 15.55 -5.60 8.32
N VAL A 860 15.91 -6.25 7.21
CA VAL A 860 16.55 -5.56 6.10
C VAL A 860 15.47 -4.92 5.24
N PRO A 861 15.52 -3.61 5.04
CA PRO A 861 14.57 -2.95 4.18
C PRO A 861 14.86 -3.26 2.71
N PHE A 862 13.82 -3.59 1.95
CA PHE A 862 13.93 -4.07 0.58
C PHE A 862 13.52 -2.97 -0.39
N TYR A 863 14.47 -2.45 -1.18
CA TYR A 863 14.22 -1.45 -2.24
C TYR A 863 15.14 -1.55 -3.46
N GLU A 864 16.22 -2.32 -3.40
CA GLU A 864 17.26 -2.30 -4.46
C GLU A 864 16.99 -3.28 -5.62
N ASN A 865 16.02 -4.18 -5.48
CA ASN A 865 15.76 -5.27 -6.44
C ASN A 865 14.29 -5.30 -6.88
N PRO A 866 13.87 -4.42 -7.82
CA PRO A 866 12.59 -4.59 -8.49
C PRO A 866 12.53 -5.96 -9.18
N VAL A 867 11.34 -6.54 -9.27
CA VAL A 867 11.16 -7.81 -9.98
C VAL A 867 11.43 -7.57 -11.48
N LEU A 868 12.36 -8.33 -12.05
CA LEU A 868 12.66 -8.25 -13.48
C LEU A 868 11.58 -8.99 -14.26
N VAL A 869 10.98 -8.32 -15.23
CA VAL A 869 9.98 -8.94 -16.11
C VAL A 869 10.71 -9.89 -17.07
N GLY A 870 10.55 -11.20 -16.85
CA GLY A 870 11.15 -12.24 -17.68
C GLY A 870 10.76 -12.14 -19.16
N ASP A 871 11.67 -12.51 -20.06
CA ASP A 871 11.57 -12.28 -21.51
C ASP A 871 10.29 -12.89 -22.14
N ASP A 872 9.87 -14.07 -21.68
CA ASP A 872 8.64 -14.79 -22.10
C ASP A 872 7.35 -14.12 -21.60
N ARG A 873 7.43 -13.30 -20.55
CA ARG A 873 6.29 -12.66 -19.88
C ARG A 873 6.23 -11.16 -20.09
N ARG A 874 7.26 -10.54 -20.68
CA ARG A 874 7.24 -9.14 -21.18
C ARG A 874 6.02 -8.87 -22.06
N LEU A 875 5.56 -9.88 -22.82
CA LEU A 875 4.37 -9.77 -23.66
C LEU A 875 3.05 -9.86 -22.90
N ALA A 876 2.96 -10.47 -21.71
CA ALA A 876 1.68 -10.68 -21.05
C ALA A 876 0.99 -9.39 -20.59
N PRO A 877 1.68 -8.41 -19.96
CA PRO A 877 1.10 -7.09 -19.67
C PRO A 877 0.72 -6.35 -20.96
N ILE A 878 1.58 -6.41 -21.97
CA ILE A 878 1.35 -5.79 -23.28
C ILE A 878 0.10 -6.38 -23.95
N MET A 879 -0.09 -7.69 -23.85
CA MET A 879 -1.27 -8.41 -24.34
C MET A 879 -2.53 -8.05 -23.54
N SER A 880 -2.42 -7.86 -22.23
CA SER A 880 -3.52 -7.39 -21.40
C SER A 880 -4.01 -6.03 -21.86
N ASP A 881 -3.08 -5.09 -22.06
CA ASP A 881 -3.39 -3.74 -22.54
C ASP A 881 -3.97 -3.77 -23.97
N LEU A 882 -3.35 -4.54 -24.88
CA LEU A 882 -3.84 -4.74 -26.25
C LEU A 882 -5.24 -5.36 -26.32
N THR A 883 -5.65 -6.12 -25.30
CA THR A 883 -6.95 -6.79 -25.25
C THR A 883 -7.92 -6.15 -24.26
N ALA A 884 -7.55 -5.04 -23.63
CA ALA A 884 -8.36 -4.31 -22.66
C ALA A 884 -9.77 -4.06 -23.21
N ALA A 885 -10.81 -4.24 -22.39
CA ALA A 885 -12.19 -4.02 -22.83
C ALA A 885 -12.42 -2.54 -23.15
N ARG A 886 -13.25 -2.23 -24.16
CA ARG A 886 -13.70 -0.85 -24.39
C ARG A 886 -14.70 -0.49 -23.30
N THR A 887 -14.44 0.60 -22.58
CA THR A 887 -15.31 1.08 -21.50
C THR A 887 -16.54 1.84 -22.02
N ASP A 888 -16.57 2.19 -23.31
CA ASP A 888 -17.77 2.63 -23.99
C ASP A 888 -18.53 1.41 -24.53
N LYS A 889 -19.77 1.19 -24.04
CA LYS A 889 -20.70 0.05 -24.29
C LYS A 889 -21.10 -0.20 -25.77
N TRP A 890 -20.22 0.05 -26.74
CA TRP A 890 -20.41 -0.18 -28.18
C TRP A 890 -19.72 -1.46 -28.64
N TRP A 891 -20.52 -2.51 -28.82
CA TRP A 891 -20.18 -3.74 -29.55
C TRP A 891 -20.07 -3.47 -31.06
N SER A 892 -19.18 -2.56 -31.48
CA SER A 892 -18.70 -2.58 -32.85
C SER A 892 -17.68 -3.71 -32.97
N LYS A 893 -17.84 -4.55 -34.01
CA LYS A 893 -16.90 -5.62 -34.36
C LYS A 893 -15.46 -5.13 -34.21
N GLU A 894 -14.59 -5.94 -33.61
CA GLU A 894 -13.14 -5.70 -33.55
C GLU A 894 -12.68 -5.18 -34.91
N SER A 895 -12.07 -3.99 -34.94
CA SER A 895 -11.61 -3.45 -36.23
C SER A 895 -10.55 -4.39 -36.79
N THR A 896 -10.59 -4.65 -38.10
CA THR A 896 -9.63 -5.57 -38.76
C THR A 896 -8.17 -5.23 -38.46
N VAL A 897 -7.85 -3.94 -38.26
CA VAL A 897 -6.51 -3.47 -37.88
C VAL A 897 -6.10 -3.95 -36.48
N HIS A 898 -7.03 -3.88 -35.51
CA HIS A 898 -6.82 -4.39 -34.14
C HIS A 898 -6.74 -5.92 -34.12
N GLU A 899 -7.64 -6.59 -34.84
CA GLU A 899 -7.65 -8.06 -34.93
C GLU A 899 -6.33 -8.61 -35.48
N ASN A 900 -5.78 -7.97 -36.51
CA ASN A 900 -4.49 -8.34 -37.09
C ASN A 900 -3.34 -8.13 -36.11
N LEU A 901 -3.32 -7.02 -35.37
CA LEU A 901 -2.33 -6.76 -34.32
C LEU A 901 -2.42 -7.81 -33.21
N ARG A 902 -3.62 -8.07 -32.69
CA ARG A 902 -3.84 -9.07 -31.64
C ARG A 902 -3.37 -10.46 -32.08
N LYS A 903 -3.74 -10.90 -33.28
CA LYS A 903 -3.30 -12.20 -33.84
C LYS A 903 -1.79 -12.28 -34.03
N ALA A 904 -1.15 -11.19 -34.46
CA ALA A 904 0.31 -11.15 -34.59
C ALA A 904 0.99 -11.26 -33.23
N ALA A 905 0.47 -10.55 -32.22
CA ALA A 905 0.98 -10.57 -30.86
C ALA A 905 0.78 -11.93 -30.16
N GLU A 906 -0.39 -12.55 -30.32
CA GLU A 906 -0.66 -13.94 -29.91
C GLU A 906 0.30 -14.92 -30.60
N GLY A 907 0.58 -14.70 -31.89
CA GLY A 907 1.52 -15.51 -32.66
C GLY A 907 2.97 -15.38 -32.18
N LEU A 908 3.38 -14.19 -31.76
CA LEU A 908 4.69 -13.93 -31.15
C LEU A 908 4.79 -14.60 -29.77
N GLN A 909 3.77 -14.42 -28.93
CA GLN A 909 3.70 -15.04 -27.60
C GLN A 909 3.74 -16.58 -27.69
N LYS A 910 2.95 -17.15 -28.60
CA LYS A 910 2.95 -18.60 -28.86
C LYS A 910 4.32 -19.09 -29.30
N PHE A 911 4.97 -18.35 -30.20
CA PHE A 911 6.31 -18.71 -30.68
C PHE A 911 7.33 -18.73 -29.54
N MET A 912 7.38 -17.70 -28.69
CA MET A 912 8.30 -17.63 -27.55
C MET A 912 8.07 -18.74 -26.54
N LYS A 913 6.81 -19.15 -26.34
CA LYS A 913 6.45 -20.25 -25.44
C LYS A 913 6.85 -21.63 -25.99
N GLU A 914 6.65 -21.85 -27.28
CA GLU A 914 6.86 -23.16 -27.93
C GLU A 914 8.30 -23.37 -28.42
N ASN A 915 9.06 -22.29 -28.59
CA ASN A 915 10.42 -22.30 -29.14
C ASN A 915 11.33 -21.52 -28.17
N PRO A 916 11.87 -22.15 -27.12
CA PRO A 916 12.78 -21.47 -26.21
C PRO A 916 14.03 -20.98 -26.95
N ALA A 917 14.54 -19.81 -26.55
CA ALA A 917 15.71 -19.23 -27.18
C ALA A 917 16.93 -20.18 -27.03
N PRO A 918 17.73 -20.39 -28.10
CA PRO A 918 18.94 -21.19 -28.02
C PRO A 918 19.93 -20.65 -26.97
N GLY A 919 20.60 -21.55 -26.25
CA GLY A 919 21.65 -21.21 -25.29
C GLY A 919 22.86 -20.51 -25.94
N ALA A 920 23.71 -19.90 -25.11
CA ALA A 920 24.92 -19.21 -25.58
C ALA A 920 25.91 -20.12 -26.31
N ASP A 921 25.86 -21.42 -26.04
CA ASP A 921 26.64 -22.50 -26.65
C ASP A 921 26.07 -23.01 -27.98
N ALA A 922 24.87 -22.59 -28.39
CA ALA A 922 24.26 -23.01 -29.64
C ALA A 922 25.14 -22.67 -30.87
N ASP A 923 25.10 -23.56 -31.87
CA ASP A 923 25.82 -23.37 -33.13
C ASP A 923 25.22 -22.23 -33.99
N LYS A 924 26.00 -21.73 -34.95
CA LYS A 924 25.60 -20.61 -35.83
C LYS A 924 24.31 -20.91 -36.59
N LYS A 925 24.08 -22.17 -36.98
CA LYS A 925 22.94 -22.57 -37.81
C LYS A 925 21.64 -22.57 -37.00
N THR A 926 21.66 -23.18 -35.83
CA THR A 926 20.53 -23.24 -34.88
C THR A 926 20.14 -21.83 -34.44
N LEU A 927 21.14 -20.98 -34.15
CA LEU A 927 20.89 -19.59 -33.79
C LEU A 927 20.29 -18.79 -34.95
N MET A 928 20.77 -19.00 -36.19
CA MET A 928 20.25 -18.34 -37.39
C MET A 928 18.82 -18.75 -37.71
N GLU A 929 18.50 -20.04 -37.59
CA GLU A 929 17.15 -20.58 -37.82
C GLU A 929 16.14 -20.01 -36.82
N TYR A 930 16.47 -20.02 -35.53
CA TYR A 930 15.64 -19.38 -34.49
C TYR A 930 15.48 -17.89 -34.75
N SER A 931 16.60 -17.18 -34.97
CA SER A 931 16.61 -15.72 -35.15
C SER A 931 15.78 -15.28 -36.35
N THR A 932 15.81 -16.04 -37.43
CA THR A 932 15.01 -15.76 -38.63
C THR A 932 13.51 -15.93 -38.36
N GLN A 933 13.11 -16.99 -37.66
CA GLN A 933 11.71 -17.23 -37.31
C GLN A 933 11.19 -16.20 -36.32
N TYR A 934 12.00 -15.85 -35.33
CA TYR A 934 11.65 -14.85 -34.32
C TYR A 934 11.53 -13.45 -34.94
N LEU A 935 12.50 -13.05 -35.76
CA LEU A 935 12.47 -11.77 -36.49
C LEU A 935 11.20 -11.62 -37.34
N ALA A 936 10.74 -12.68 -37.99
CA ALA A 936 9.50 -12.65 -38.76
C ALA A 936 8.25 -12.37 -37.90
N LYS A 937 8.23 -12.84 -36.64
CA LYS A 937 7.15 -12.53 -35.68
C LYS A 937 7.24 -11.08 -35.19
N LEU A 938 8.45 -10.60 -34.89
CA LEU A 938 8.70 -9.22 -34.47
C LEU A 938 8.34 -8.21 -35.57
N ASP A 939 8.67 -8.51 -36.84
CA ASP A 939 8.28 -7.69 -38.00
C ASP A 939 6.75 -7.60 -38.14
N ALA A 940 6.03 -8.71 -37.99
CA ALA A 940 4.58 -8.72 -38.12
C ALA A 940 3.88 -7.88 -37.05
N VAL A 941 4.33 -7.99 -35.80
CA VAL A 941 3.81 -7.20 -34.69
C VAL A 941 4.11 -5.72 -34.85
N GLN A 942 5.34 -5.36 -35.23
CA GLN A 942 5.72 -3.97 -35.46
C GLN A 942 4.87 -3.33 -36.57
N HIS A 943 4.68 -4.04 -37.69
CA HIS A 943 3.87 -3.58 -38.82
C HIS A 943 2.42 -3.29 -38.41
N PHE A 944 1.73 -4.27 -37.82
CA PHE A 944 0.32 -4.08 -37.43
C PHE A 944 0.15 -3.12 -36.26
N SER A 945 1.15 -2.99 -35.39
CA SER A 945 1.11 -1.99 -34.32
C SER A 945 1.15 -0.57 -34.88
N LYS A 946 2.05 -0.31 -35.83
CA LYS A 946 2.15 0.99 -36.50
C LYS A 946 0.83 1.36 -37.18
N LEU A 947 0.24 0.43 -37.95
CA LEU A 947 -1.07 0.64 -38.59
C LEU A 947 -2.19 0.93 -37.57
N TYR A 948 -2.17 0.27 -36.41
CA TYR A 948 -3.16 0.51 -35.36
C TYR A 948 -2.99 1.88 -34.71
N GLN A 949 -1.75 2.28 -34.41
CA GLN A 949 -1.43 3.58 -33.83
C GLN A 949 -1.86 4.73 -34.76
N GLU A 950 -1.55 4.62 -36.06
CA GLU A 950 -1.95 5.59 -37.08
C GLU A 950 -3.49 5.65 -37.25
N ALA A 951 -4.18 4.52 -37.13
CA ALA A 951 -5.65 4.47 -37.25
C ALA A 951 -6.39 4.98 -36.01
N ARG A 952 -5.71 5.13 -34.86
CA ARG A 952 -6.33 5.40 -33.54
C ARG A 952 -5.64 6.52 -32.77
N GLU A 953 -5.11 7.50 -33.47
CA GLU A 953 -4.57 8.72 -32.87
C GLU A 953 -5.66 9.41 -32.01
N GLY A 954 -5.43 9.56 -30.70
CA GLY A 954 -6.35 10.26 -29.79
C GLY A 954 -7.51 9.44 -29.20
N ALA A 955 -7.29 8.19 -28.77
CA ALA A 955 -8.32 7.37 -28.11
C ALA A 955 -8.97 8.09 -26.90
N SER A 956 -10.30 8.19 -26.89
CA SER A 956 -11.07 8.96 -25.89
C SER A 956 -11.46 8.16 -24.65
N THR A 957 -11.58 6.83 -24.75
CA THR A 957 -12.01 5.96 -23.64
C THR A 957 -10.83 5.31 -22.95
N GLU A 958 -10.94 5.00 -21.66
CA GLU A 958 -9.86 4.40 -20.86
C GLU A 958 -9.37 3.08 -21.46
N GLY A 959 -10.30 2.17 -21.81
CA GLY A 959 -9.94 0.94 -22.52
C GLY A 959 -9.35 1.17 -23.92
N GLY A 960 -9.71 2.27 -24.60
CA GLY A 960 -9.08 2.66 -25.87
C GLY A 960 -7.65 3.18 -25.67
N LYS A 961 -7.40 3.93 -24.59
CA LYS A 961 -6.07 4.40 -24.18
C LYS A 961 -5.17 3.23 -23.79
N ASP A 962 -5.69 2.25 -23.06
CA ASP A 962 -4.96 1.04 -22.70
C ASP A 962 -4.57 0.22 -23.95
N ARG A 963 -5.48 0.02 -24.91
CA ARG A 963 -5.13 -0.65 -26.18
C ARG A 963 -4.06 0.10 -26.97
N LEU A 964 -4.15 1.42 -27.02
CA LEU A 964 -3.15 2.25 -27.69
C LEU A 964 -1.79 2.19 -26.96
N ARG A 965 -1.80 2.17 -25.63
CA ARG A 965 -0.61 1.93 -24.80
C ARG A 965 -0.01 0.56 -25.12
N GLY A 966 -0.82 -0.51 -25.07
CA GLY A 966 -0.37 -1.86 -25.43
C GLY A 966 0.19 -1.96 -26.86
N ALA A 967 -0.39 -1.23 -27.82
CA ALA A 967 0.18 -1.14 -29.17
C ALA A 967 1.55 -0.45 -29.19
N ARG A 968 1.71 0.67 -28.49
CA ARG A 968 3.00 1.36 -28.36
C ARG A 968 4.04 0.51 -27.64
N ASP A 969 3.63 -0.20 -26.61
CA ASP A 969 4.51 -1.04 -25.81
C ASP A 969 4.95 -2.27 -26.60
N ILE A 970 4.06 -2.90 -27.37
CA ILE A 970 4.44 -4.04 -28.22
C ILE A 970 5.34 -3.62 -29.39
N TYR A 971 5.15 -2.40 -29.91
CA TYR A 971 6.03 -1.83 -30.91
C TYR A 971 7.44 -1.64 -30.34
N SER A 972 7.54 -1.00 -29.16
CA SER A 972 8.80 -0.74 -28.47
C SER A 972 9.50 -2.03 -28.04
N PHE A 973 8.72 -3.02 -27.58
CA PHE A 973 9.21 -4.38 -27.31
C PHE A 973 9.85 -4.98 -28.57
N ALA A 974 9.15 -4.93 -29.71
CA ALA A 974 9.66 -5.49 -30.95
C ALA A 974 10.96 -4.80 -31.43
N GLU A 975 11.12 -3.49 -31.20
CA GLU A 975 12.38 -2.79 -31.54
C GLU A 975 13.54 -3.23 -30.66
N ARG A 976 13.32 -3.34 -29.33
CA ARG A 976 14.36 -3.82 -28.40
C ARG A 976 14.79 -5.24 -28.70
N GLU A 977 13.85 -6.15 -28.90
CA GLU A 977 14.16 -7.56 -29.21
C GLU A 977 14.91 -7.71 -30.53
N LYS A 978 14.66 -6.85 -31.53
CA LYS A 978 15.46 -6.83 -32.79
C LYS A 978 16.90 -6.43 -32.53
N VAL A 979 17.15 -5.48 -31.63
CA VAL A 979 18.51 -5.10 -31.23
C VAL A 979 19.18 -6.24 -30.48
N GLU A 980 18.51 -6.83 -29.49
CA GLU A 980 19.06 -7.97 -28.73
C GLU A 980 19.38 -9.17 -29.64
N LEU A 981 18.50 -9.47 -30.60
CA LEU A 981 18.69 -10.55 -31.57
C LEU A 981 19.88 -10.27 -32.49
N LEU A 982 20.07 -9.03 -32.94
CA LEU A 982 21.24 -8.64 -33.71
C LEU A 982 22.54 -8.79 -32.90
N GLU A 983 22.54 -8.36 -31.63
CA GLU A 983 23.71 -8.51 -30.75
C GLU A 983 24.03 -9.98 -30.48
N ARG A 984 23.02 -10.84 -30.26
CA ARG A 984 23.22 -12.30 -30.17
C ARG A 984 23.83 -12.86 -31.44
N MET A 985 23.37 -12.45 -32.62
CA MET A 985 23.96 -12.87 -33.90
C MET A 985 25.42 -12.40 -34.06
N LYS A 986 25.74 -11.17 -33.63
CA LYS A 986 27.11 -10.62 -33.66
C LYS A 986 28.10 -11.41 -32.82
N THR A 987 27.65 -12.10 -31.77
CA THR A 987 28.52 -13.01 -30.99
C THR A 987 29.02 -14.22 -31.79
N LYS A 988 28.30 -14.62 -32.85
CA LYS A 988 28.62 -15.79 -33.68
C LYS A 988 29.09 -15.43 -35.09
N THR A 989 28.74 -14.25 -35.61
CA THR A 989 29.16 -13.80 -36.94
C THR A 989 29.19 -12.28 -37.07
N LYS A 990 30.18 -11.73 -37.78
CA LYS A 990 30.27 -10.29 -38.10
C LYS A 990 29.55 -9.91 -39.40
N GLU A 991 28.91 -10.87 -40.06
CA GLU A 991 28.27 -10.68 -41.37
C GLU A 991 27.03 -9.77 -41.34
N PHE A 992 26.47 -9.48 -40.16
CA PHE A 992 25.26 -8.67 -39.99
C PHE A 992 25.56 -7.40 -39.18
N GLU A 993 25.64 -6.26 -39.86
CA GLU A 993 25.80 -4.96 -39.20
C GLU A 993 24.46 -4.41 -38.70
N THR A 994 23.38 -4.69 -39.45
CA THR A 994 22.01 -4.25 -39.15
C THR A 994 21.01 -5.40 -39.17
N ILE A 995 19.84 -5.20 -38.54
CA ILE A 995 18.74 -6.17 -38.59
C ILE A 995 18.22 -6.38 -40.02
N ASN A 996 18.38 -5.39 -40.89
CA ASN A 996 18.01 -5.48 -42.31
C ASN A 996 18.93 -6.43 -43.07
N ASP A 997 20.20 -6.55 -42.68
CA ASP A 997 21.15 -7.49 -43.29
C ASP A 997 20.78 -8.93 -42.95
N LEU A 998 20.42 -9.17 -41.69
CA LEU A 998 19.88 -10.46 -41.25
C LEU A 998 18.58 -10.81 -42.01
N ARG A 999 17.67 -9.84 -42.16
CA ARG A 999 16.43 -10.01 -42.94
C ARG A 999 16.73 -10.36 -44.40
N LYS A 1000 17.63 -9.60 -45.05
CA LYS A 1000 18.02 -9.84 -46.45
C LYS A 1000 18.67 -11.21 -46.64
N ALA A 1001 19.53 -11.64 -45.72
CA ALA A 1001 20.15 -12.95 -45.76
C ALA A 1001 19.11 -14.07 -45.68
N ALA A 1002 18.21 -14.00 -44.70
CA ALA A 1002 17.11 -14.97 -44.54
C ALA A 1002 16.20 -15.06 -45.77
N ILE A 1003 15.87 -13.91 -46.37
CA ILE A 1003 15.05 -13.86 -47.59
C ILE A 1003 15.81 -14.48 -48.78
N THR A 1004 17.09 -14.15 -48.93
CA THR A 1004 17.91 -14.63 -50.05
C THR A 1004 18.07 -16.14 -49.99
N GLU A 1005 18.26 -16.70 -48.80
CA GLU A 1005 18.33 -18.15 -48.59
C GLU A 1005 17.02 -18.86 -48.97
N LYS A 1006 15.87 -18.32 -48.54
CA LYS A 1006 14.55 -18.86 -48.94
C LYS A 1006 14.32 -18.79 -50.44
N MET A 1007 14.70 -17.68 -51.08
CA MET A 1007 14.64 -17.52 -52.53
C MET A 1007 15.50 -18.58 -53.24
N ILE A 1008 16.76 -18.76 -52.84
CA ILE A 1008 17.67 -19.75 -53.44
C ILE A 1008 17.11 -21.17 -53.25
N SER A 1009 16.63 -21.51 -52.06
CA SER A 1009 16.01 -22.82 -51.80
C SER A 1009 14.77 -23.05 -52.66
N ALA A 1010 13.92 -22.03 -52.84
CA ALA A 1010 12.73 -22.10 -53.69
C ALA A 1010 13.09 -22.27 -55.18
N ILE A 1011 14.11 -21.55 -55.67
CA ILE A 1011 14.67 -21.70 -57.02
C ILE A 1011 15.12 -23.14 -57.25
N GLN A 1012 15.93 -23.69 -56.33
CA GLN A 1012 16.44 -25.06 -56.44
C GLN A 1012 15.30 -26.10 -56.40
N LYS A 1013 14.34 -25.95 -55.48
CA LYS A 1013 13.20 -26.87 -55.34
C LYS A 1013 12.31 -26.86 -56.58
N LEU A 1014 12.07 -25.69 -57.18
CA LEU A 1014 11.32 -25.57 -58.43
C LEU A 1014 12.11 -26.11 -59.62
N ALA A 1015 13.40 -25.80 -59.73
CA ALA A 1015 14.26 -26.27 -60.81
C ALA A 1015 14.43 -27.80 -60.82
N ASN A 1016 14.41 -28.44 -59.64
CA ASN A 1016 14.51 -29.90 -59.49
C ASN A 1016 13.18 -30.64 -59.73
N MET A 1017 12.10 -29.93 -60.07
CA MET A 1017 10.84 -30.60 -60.45
C MET A 1017 10.92 -31.10 -61.89
N ASN A 1018 10.67 -32.39 -62.09
CA ASN A 1018 10.69 -33.01 -63.42
C ASN A 1018 9.48 -32.58 -64.30
N ALA A 1019 8.36 -32.17 -63.71
CA ALA A 1019 7.16 -31.72 -64.41
C ALA A 1019 6.32 -30.77 -63.54
N MET A 1020 5.43 -30.01 -64.18
CA MET A 1020 4.47 -29.14 -63.47
C MET A 1020 3.51 -29.98 -62.60
N PRO A 1021 3.18 -29.53 -61.38
CA PRO A 1021 2.38 -30.33 -60.46
C PRO A 1021 0.92 -30.43 -60.88
N LEU A 1022 0.40 -31.65 -60.96
CA LEU A 1022 -0.99 -31.93 -61.33
C LEU A 1022 -1.94 -31.96 -60.12
N THR A 1023 -1.44 -32.29 -58.92
CA THR A 1023 -2.22 -32.34 -57.69
C THR A 1023 -2.38 -30.97 -57.06
N ASP A 1024 -3.52 -30.72 -56.40
CA ASP A 1024 -3.76 -29.44 -55.71
C ASP A 1024 -2.75 -29.15 -54.59
N GLY A 1025 -2.28 -30.20 -53.91
CA GLY A 1025 -1.19 -30.09 -52.94
C GLY A 1025 0.13 -29.64 -53.57
N GLY A 1026 0.48 -30.19 -54.74
CA GLY A 1026 1.67 -29.79 -55.49
C GLY A 1026 1.57 -28.36 -56.04
N LYS A 1027 0.41 -27.97 -56.57
CA LYS A 1027 0.14 -26.61 -57.06
C LYS A 1027 0.28 -25.57 -55.96
N ARG A 1028 -0.20 -25.87 -54.75
CA ARG A 1028 -0.05 -25.00 -53.57
C ARG A 1028 1.41 -24.83 -53.15
N LYS A 1029 2.21 -25.90 -53.17
CA LYS A 1029 3.65 -25.84 -52.86
C LYS A 1029 4.42 -25.02 -53.91
N MET A 1030 4.11 -25.20 -55.19
CA MET A 1030 4.69 -24.41 -56.27
C MET A 1030 4.38 -22.91 -56.13
N ALA A 1031 3.11 -22.57 -55.84
CA ALA A 1031 2.71 -21.18 -55.60
C ALA A 1031 3.41 -20.57 -54.38
N ASP A 1032 3.72 -21.39 -53.37
CA ASP A 1032 4.45 -20.97 -52.17
C ASP A 1032 5.93 -20.66 -52.48
N TRP A 1033 6.61 -21.54 -53.23
CA TRP A 1033 7.98 -21.31 -53.70
C TRP A 1033 8.06 -20.13 -54.66
N ALA A 1034 7.06 -19.95 -55.54
CA ALA A 1034 7.00 -18.78 -56.40
C ALA A 1034 6.87 -17.49 -55.60
N ALA A 1035 6.07 -17.47 -54.52
CA ALA A 1035 5.97 -16.31 -53.63
C ALA A 1035 7.30 -16.04 -52.89
N ASP A 1036 8.02 -17.07 -52.45
CA ASP A 1036 9.36 -16.92 -51.83
C ASP A 1036 10.36 -16.27 -52.80
N ILE A 1037 10.37 -16.68 -54.06
CA ILE A 1037 11.25 -16.09 -55.09
C ILE A 1037 10.94 -14.61 -55.27
N MET A 1038 9.65 -14.25 -55.32
CA MET A 1038 9.23 -12.88 -55.53
C MET A 1038 9.50 -11.98 -54.33
N THR A 1039 9.31 -12.47 -53.11
CA THR A 1039 9.70 -11.76 -51.90
C THR A 1039 11.21 -11.46 -51.90
N GLY A 1040 12.04 -12.42 -52.34
CA GLY A 1040 13.48 -12.20 -52.52
C GLY A 1040 13.83 -11.16 -53.56
N ARG A 1041 13.15 -11.17 -54.70
CA ARG A 1041 13.34 -10.14 -55.73
C ARG A 1041 12.94 -8.75 -55.24
N PHE A 1042 11.84 -8.61 -54.49
CA PHE A 1042 11.46 -7.33 -53.89
C PHE A 1042 12.49 -6.85 -52.85
N ALA A 1043 13.00 -7.75 -52.00
CA ALA A 1043 14.00 -7.42 -50.99
C ALA A 1043 15.33 -6.93 -51.59
N LEU A 1044 15.73 -7.50 -52.74
CA LEU A 1044 16.96 -7.15 -53.46
C LEU A 1044 16.79 -5.96 -54.43
N SER A 1045 15.57 -5.48 -54.64
CA SER A 1045 15.29 -4.35 -55.53
C SER A 1045 15.70 -3.01 -54.89
N LYS A 1046 16.19 -2.05 -55.70
CA LYS A 1046 16.48 -0.67 -55.22
C LYS A 1046 15.24 0.25 -55.22
N THR A 1047 14.03 -0.30 -55.20
CA THR A 1047 12.77 0.44 -55.40
C THR A 1047 11.86 0.34 -54.16
N SER A 1048 10.64 0.87 -54.25
CA SER A 1048 9.59 0.76 -53.23
C SER A 1048 9.32 -0.68 -52.76
N GLY A 1049 9.70 -1.69 -53.54
CA GLY A 1049 9.62 -3.10 -53.15
C GLY A 1049 10.51 -3.46 -51.96
N SER A 1050 11.75 -2.95 -51.89
CA SER A 1050 12.63 -3.20 -50.74
C SER A 1050 12.15 -2.47 -49.49
N GLN A 1051 11.60 -1.26 -49.65
CA GLN A 1051 11.00 -0.52 -48.54
C GLN A 1051 9.76 -1.24 -47.99
N ALA A 1052 8.87 -1.74 -48.86
CA ALA A 1052 7.72 -2.54 -48.43
C ALA A 1052 8.13 -3.83 -47.70
N VAL A 1053 9.22 -4.48 -48.13
CA VAL A 1053 9.78 -5.64 -47.42
C VAL A 1053 10.35 -5.26 -46.05
N ASN A 1054 11.02 -4.12 -45.93
CA ASN A 1054 11.53 -3.64 -44.64
C ASN A 1054 10.40 -3.25 -43.68
N ASP A 1055 9.30 -2.70 -44.21
CA ASP A 1055 8.15 -2.23 -43.41
C ASP A 1055 7.20 -3.37 -43.00
N MET A 1056 7.05 -4.41 -43.84
CA MET A 1056 6.13 -5.53 -43.59
C MET A 1056 6.81 -6.79 -43.05
N GLY A 1057 8.10 -6.98 -43.36
CA GLY A 1057 8.80 -8.23 -43.11
C GLY A 1057 8.50 -9.32 -44.14
N THR A 1058 9.31 -10.38 -44.11
CA THR A 1058 9.35 -11.45 -45.12
C THR A 1058 8.03 -12.21 -45.26
N GLU A 1059 7.50 -12.71 -44.14
CA GLU A 1059 6.35 -13.61 -44.14
C GLU A 1059 5.04 -12.89 -44.50
N LEU A 1060 4.86 -11.65 -44.01
CA LEU A 1060 3.70 -10.83 -44.38
C LEU A 1060 3.74 -10.42 -45.84
N MET A 1061 4.93 -10.11 -46.38
CA MET A 1061 5.09 -9.83 -47.80
C MET A 1061 4.74 -11.07 -48.65
N LYS A 1062 5.26 -12.25 -48.29
CA LYS A 1062 4.93 -13.51 -48.97
C LYS A 1062 3.42 -13.79 -48.96
N SER A 1063 2.76 -13.65 -47.81
CA SER A 1063 1.32 -13.84 -47.68
C SER A 1063 0.54 -12.83 -48.53
N SER A 1064 0.97 -11.57 -48.55
CA SER A 1064 0.37 -10.52 -49.39
C SER A 1064 0.47 -10.84 -50.88
N ILE A 1065 1.64 -11.31 -51.34
CA ILE A 1065 1.85 -11.75 -52.73
C ILE A 1065 0.93 -12.95 -53.04
N LYS A 1066 0.92 -13.96 -52.19
CA LYS A 1066 0.12 -15.18 -52.39
C LYS A 1066 -1.38 -14.91 -52.46
N ASN A 1067 -1.86 -13.94 -51.68
CA ASN A 1067 -3.27 -13.57 -51.63
C ASN A 1067 -3.69 -12.60 -52.74
N ASN A 1068 -2.72 -11.97 -53.41
CA ASN A 1068 -2.96 -11.05 -54.52
C ASN A 1068 -3.67 -11.78 -55.68
N SER A 1069 -4.74 -11.17 -56.20
CA SER A 1069 -5.55 -11.75 -57.28
C SER A 1069 -4.77 -11.93 -58.58
N ASP A 1070 -3.83 -11.03 -58.86
CA ASP A 1070 -3.03 -11.04 -60.09
C ASP A 1070 -1.95 -12.11 -60.00
N PHE A 1071 -1.29 -12.25 -58.85
CA PHE A 1071 -0.39 -13.39 -58.60
C PHE A 1071 -1.12 -14.72 -58.78
N LYS A 1072 -2.33 -14.88 -58.22
CA LYS A 1072 -3.14 -16.10 -58.40
C LYS A 1072 -3.49 -16.36 -59.87
N LYS A 1073 -3.83 -15.31 -60.63
CA LYS A 1073 -4.11 -15.41 -62.08
C LYS A 1073 -2.87 -15.83 -62.87
N ILE A 1074 -1.73 -15.21 -62.58
CA ILE A 1074 -0.43 -15.50 -63.21
C ILE A 1074 -0.03 -16.96 -62.96
N ILE A 1075 -0.04 -17.41 -61.71
CA ILE A 1075 0.29 -18.80 -61.36
C ILE A 1075 -0.69 -19.78 -62.01
N LYS A 1076 -2.00 -19.45 -62.05
CA LYS A 1076 -2.99 -20.29 -62.73
C LYS A 1076 -2.76 -20.35 -64.24
N SER A 1077 -2.33 -19.25 -64.86
CA SER A 1077 -1.96 -19.20 -66.28
C SER A 1077 -0.77 -20.12 -66.57
N TYR A 1078 0.28 -20.04 -65.74
CA TYR A 1078 1.46 -20.91 -65.88
C TYR A 1078 1.15 -22.39 -65.66
N LEU A 1079 0.21 -22.72 -64.77
CA LEU A 1079 -0.24 -24.09 -64.56
C LEU A 1079 -1.08 -24.65 -65.73
N ASN A 1080 -1.69 -23.79 -66.54
CA ASN A 1080 -2.53 -24.18 -67.66
C ASN A 1080 -1.81 -24.16 -69.01
N ASP A 1081 -0.61 -23.56 -69.06
CA ASP A 1081 0.23 -23.51 -70.24
C ASP A 1081 0.95 -24.84 -70.46
N LYS A 1082 0.60 -25.54 -71.54
CA LYS A 1082 1.17 -26.85 -71.91
C LYS A 1082 2.67 -26.80 -72.26
N THR A 1083 3.21 -25.61 -72.51
CA THR A 1083 4.61 -25.39 -72.87
C THR A 1083 5.48 -24.94 -71.68
N MET A 1084 4.85 -24.72 -70.51
CA MET A 1084 5.50 -24.26 -69.29
C MET A 1084 6.16 -25.42 -68.55
N THR A 1085 7.44 -25.27 -68.23
CA THR A 1085 8.21 -26.21 -67.40
C THR A 1085 8.61 -25.54 -66.09
N PRO A 1086 8.90 -26.31 -65.03
CA PRO A 1086 9.38 -25.74 -63.77
C PRO A 1086 10.64 -24.86 -63.93
N ALA A 1087 11.55 -25.25 -64.84
CA ALA A 1087 12.73 -24.44 -65.18
C ALA A 1087 12.38 -23.09 -65.83
N LYS A 1088 11.44 -23.08 -66.80
CA LYS A 1088 10.95 -21.83 -67.43
C LYS A 1088 10.22 -20.93 -66.42
N LEU A 1089 9.46 -21.53 -65.50
CA LEU A 1089 8.78 -20.79 -64.44
C LEU A 1089 9.79 -20.11 -63.50
N VAL A 1090 10.88 -20.80 -63.14
CA VAL A 1090 11.97 -20.22 -62.35
C VAL A 1090 12.63 -19.07 -63.11
N GLU A 1091 12.90 -19.22 -64.40
CA GLU A 1091 13.47 -18.18 -65.25
C GLU A 1091 12.57 -16.92 -65.30
N GLU A 1092 11.26 -17.11 -65.46
CA GLU A 1092 10.25 -16.02 -65.44
C GLU A 1092 10.15 -15.32 -64.07
N LEU A 1093 10.20 -16.09 -62.96
CA LEU A 1093 10.12 -15.57 -61.59
C LEU A 1093 11.41 -14.88 -61.13
N THR A 1094 12.56 -15.28 -61.68
CA THR A 1094 13.87 -14.71 -61.37
C THR A 1094 14.24 -13.54 -62.30
N GLY A 1095 13.65 -13.48 -63.50
CA GLY A 1095 13.76 -12.39 -64.46
C GLY A 1095 12.90 -11.15 -64.14
N ASP A 1096 12.83 -10.22 -65.09
CA ASP A 1096 12.08 -8.96 -64.96
C ASP A 1096 10.63 -9.02 -65.49
N GLY A 1097 10.23 -10.11 -66.15
CA GLY A 1097 8.93 -10.27 -66.81
C GLY A 1097 7.75 -10.24 -65.83
N ILE A 1098 7.80 -11.06 -64.79
CA ILE A 1098 6.80 -11.08 -63.71
C ILE A 1098 6.79 -9.78 -62.89
N LEU A 1099 7.96 -9.16 -62.67
CA LEU A 1099 8.05 -7.87 -61.99
C LEU A 1099 7.47 -6.73 -62.83
N ARG A 1100 7.53 -6.78 -64.17
CA ARG A 1100 6.82 -5.85 -65.07
C ARG A 1100 5.30 -6.04 -65.00
N HIS A 1101 4.83 -7.29 -65.08
CA HIS A 1101 3.40 -7.61 -64.96
C HIS A 1101 2.80 -7.23 -63.59
N LEU A 1102 3.60 -7.23 -62.52
CA LEU A 1102 3.19 -6.73 -61.21
C LEU A 1102 3.49 -5.25 -60.96
N LYS A 1103 4.45 -4.63 -61.66
CA LYS A 1103 4.68 -3.17 -61.60
C LYS A 1103 3.49 -2.38 -62.12
N GLU A 1104 2.74 -2.93 -63.09
CA GLU A 1104 1.42 -2.39 -63.47
C GLU A 1104 0.43 -2.43 -62.27
N SER A 1105 0.61 -3.38 -61.35
CA SER A 1105 -0.15 -3.52 -60.10
C SER A 1105 0.44 -2.78 -58.88
N ALA A 1106 1.62 -2.14 -58.95
CA ALA A 1106 2.05 -1.17 -57.93
C ALA A 1106 1.11 0.04 -57.87
N SER A 1107 0.44 0.35 -59.00
CA SER A 1107 -0.68 1.28 -59.05
C SER A 1107 -1.89 0.81 -58.23
N ASN A 1108 -2.06 -0.51 -58.04
CA ASN A 1108 -3.10 -1.10 -57.20
C ASN A 1108 -2.76 -1.09 -55.70
N PHE A 1109 -1.48 -1.10 -55.31
CA PHE A 1109 -1.07 -0.86 -53.91
C PHE A 1109 -1.29 0.61 -53.51
N LYS A 1110 -0.93 1.57 -54.37
CA LYS A 1110 -1.31 2.99 -54.20
C LYS A 1110 -2.83 3.21 -54.26
N LYS A 1111 -3.59 2.45 -55.07
CA LYS A 1111 -5.07 2.47 -55.04
C LYS A 1111 -5.65 1.73 -53.82
N PHE A 1112 -4.94 0.81 -53.18
CA PHE A 1112 -5.39 0.15 -51.95
C PHE A 1112 -5.21 1.06 -50.74
N GLU A 1113 -4.06 1.74 -50.62
CA GLU A 1113 -3.87 2.87 -49.69
C GLU A 1113 -4.83 4.01 -49.99
N GLY A 1114 -5.01 4.35 -51.27
CA GLY A 1114 -5.98 5.32 -51.74
C GLY A 1114 -7.42 4.96 -51.37
N LYS A 1115 -7.85 3.70 -51.55
CA LYS A 1115 -9.19 3.20 -51.15
C LYS A 1115 -9.36 3.04 -49.64
N LEU A 1116 -8.29 2.85 -48.88
CA LEU A 1116 -8.29 2.91 -47.42
C LEU A 1116 -8.51 4.33 -46.94
N LYS A 1117 -7.82 5.30 -47.56
CA LYS A 1117 -8.03 6.73 -47.33
C LYS A 1117 -9.43 7.18 -47.76
N GLU A 1118 -9.90 6.73 -48.92
CA GLU A 1118 -11.26 6.98 -49.43
C GLU A 1118 -12.35 6.33 -48.57
N ARG A 1119 -12.08 5.16 -47.95
CA ARG A 1119 -12.98 4.53 -46.96
C ARG A 1119 -12.96 5.26 -45.63
N GLN A 1120 -11.81 5.76 -45.18
CA GLN A 1120 -11.69 6.61 -44.00
C GLN A 1120 -12.40 7.95 -44.21
N ASP A 1121 -12.26 8.55 -45.39
CA ASP A 1121 -12.94 9.79 -45.74
C ASP A 1121 -14.44 9.58 -45.89
N LYS A 1122 -14.90 8.46 -46.48
CA LYS A 1122 -16.33 8.08 -46.51
C LYS A 1122 -16.87 7.71 -45.13
N LEU A 1123 -16.08 7.14 -44.22
CA LEU A 1123 -16.45 6.89 -42.83
C LEU A 1123 -16.57 8.20 -42.05
N LYS A 1124 -15.62 9.13 -42.23
CA LYS A 1124 -15.72 10.49 -41.69
C LYS A 1124 -16.92 11.24 -42.26
N GLU A 1125 -17.21 11.10 -43.54
CA GLU A 1125 -18.37 11.71 -44.20
C GLU A 1125 -19.69 11.08 -43.74
N PHE A 1126 -19.71 9.77 -43.49
CA PHE A 1126 -20.85 9.05 -42.92
C PHE A 1126 -21.07 9.40 -41.44
N GLU A 1127 -20.01 9.54 -40.65
CA GLU A 1127 -20.04 10.04 -39.27
C GLU A 1127 -20.49 11.50 -39.22
N THR A 1128 -20.02 12.35 -40.14
CA THR A 1128 -20.46 13.75 -40.26
C THR A 1128 -21.92 13.84 -40.68
N LYS A 1129 -22.37 12.97 -41.59
CA LYS A 1129 -23.79 12.87 -42.02
C LYS A 1129 -24.69 12.30 -40.92
N HIS A 1130 -24.18 11.35 -40.13
CA HIS A 1130 -24.85 10.80 -38.96
C HIS A 1130 -24.95 11.84 -37.83
N LEU A 1131 -23.89 12.62 -37.59
CA LEU A 1131 -23.88 13.75 -36.65
C LEU A 1131 -24.85 14.85 -37.10
N ARG A 1132 -24.92 15.15 -38.40
CA ARG A 1132 -25.94 16.07 -38.96
C ARG A 1132 -27.36 15.53 -38.82
N ASN A 1133 -27.59 14.23 -39.01
CA ASN A 1133 -28.91 13.62 -38.82
C ASN A 1133 -29.30 13.54 -37.34
N LYS A 1134 -28.34 13.32 -36.45
CA LYS A 1134 -28.55 13.37 -35.00
C LYS A 1134 -28.87 14.79 -34.54
N ALA A 1135 -28.12 15.80 -35.01
CA ALA A 1135 -28.43 17.20 -34.76
C ALA A 1135 -29.82 17.61 -35.26
N LYS A 1136 -30.27 17.09 -36.41
CA LYS A 1136 -31.64 17.32 -36.92
C LYS A 1136 -32.72 16.59 -36.12
N LEU A 1137 -32.43 15.42 -35.56
CA LEU A 1137 -33.33 14.69 -34.66
C LEU A 1137 -33.43 15.41 -33.31
N ASP A 1138 -32.30 15.87 -32.77
CA ASP A 1138 -32.24 16.66 -31.54
C ASP A 1138 -32.95 18.02 -31.71
N GLU A 1139 -32.84 18.66 -32.88
CA GLU A 1139 -33.59 19.88 -33.22
C GLU A 1139 -35.09 19.62 -33.34
N ALA A 1140 -35.51 18.47 -33.90
CA ALA A 1140 -36.91 18.07 -34.00
C ALA A 1140 -37.51 17.71 -32.63
N ASP A 1141 -36.75 17.06 -31.75
CA ASP A 1141 -37.18 16.74 -30.39
C ASP A 1141 -37.20 17.98 -29.50
N ASN A 1142 -36.24 18.90 -29.64
CA ASN A 1142 -36.29 20.22 -28.98
C ASN A 1142 -37.50 21.05 -29.46
N LYS A 1143 -37.86 20.96 -30.74
CA LYS A 1143 -39.06 21.63 -31.28
C LYS A 1143 -40.36 21.02 -30.72
N LYS A 1144 -40.43 19.69 -30.57
CA LYS A 1144 -41.55 19.01 -29.90
C LYS A 1144 -41.65 19.33 -28.41
N ILE A 1145 -40.51 19.47 -27.73
CA ILE A 1145 -40.45 19.88 -26.32
C ILE A 1145 -40.90 21.35 -26.18
N ALA A 1146 -40.47 22.23 -27.07
CA ALA A 1146 -40.92 23.63 -27.12
C ALA A 1146 -42.43 23.76 -27.45
N GLU A 1147 -42.96 22.94 -28.37
CA GLU A 1147 -44.40 22.89 -28.66
C GLU A 1147 -45.23 22.34 -27.49
N LYS A 1148 -44.71 21.34 -26.76
CA LYS A 1148 -45.35 20.84 -25.52
C LYS A 1148 -45.30 21.88 -24.40
N ALA A 1149 -44.21 22.64 -24.29
CA ALA A 1149 -44.09 23.74 -23.32
C ALA A 1149 -45.06 24.89 -23.66
N ASN A 1150 -45.16 25.28 -24.93
CA ASN A 1150 -46.10 26.31 -25.39
C ASN A 1150 -47.57 25.87 -25.24
N LYS A 1151 -47.91 24.59 -25.47
CA LYS A 1151 -49.26 24.06 -25.18
C LYS A 1151 -49.59 24.03 -23.69
N LYS A 1152 -48.60 23.82 -22.82
CA LYS A 1152 -48.76 23.95 -21.35
C LYS A 1152 -48.92 25.41 -20.90
N ALA A 1153 -48.28 26.35 -21.58
CA ALA A 1153 -48.40 27.78 -21.29
C ALA A 1153 -49.74 28.39 -21.80
N ALA A 1154 -50.26 27.92 -22.94
CA ALA A 1154 -51.54 28.37 -23.49
C ALA A 1154 -52.79 27.77 -22.80
N GLY A 1155 -52.60 26.75 -21.95
CA GLY A 1155 -53.68 26.07 -21.21
C GLY A 1155 -53.98 26.64 -19.82
N LYS A 1156 -53.41 27.80 -19.46
CA LYS A 1156 -53.71 28.49 -18.20
C LYS A 1156 -53.87 29.99 -18.43
N HIS A 1157 -55.11 30.41 -18.69
CA HIS A 1157 -55.72 31.66 -18.21
C HIS A 1157 -57.23 31.59 -18.51
N PRO A 1158 -58.05 32.22 -17.67
CA PRO A 1158 -58.95 31.62 -16.66
C PRO A 1158 -60.16 30.85 -17.19
#